data_AF-A0A962H8S8-F1
#
_entry.id   AF-A0A962H8S8-F1
#
_cell.length_a   1.000
_cell.length_b   1.000
_cell.length_c   1.000
_cell.angle_alpha   90.00
_cell.angle_beta   90.00
_cell.angle_gamma   90.00
#
_symmetry.space_group_name_H-M   'P 1'
#
loop_
_entity.id
_entity.type
_entity.pdbx_description
1 polymer ?
#
loop_
_entity_poly.entity_id
_entity_poly.type
_entity_poly.pdbx_seq_one_letter_code
_entity_poly.pdbx_strand_id
1 'polypeptide(L)'
;MYAHFRRLLLSLIVLWSCAWNTEAAAAPDYCVSTPAELLDALHQWETLNFDVVIGLQQGTYALGSTMSGFFDGDGRTAGLKLLGGYNAGCTARTVNPTNTVLDGLNQPGSYLNFRMNADAVFLLEGVTLTRFNTNQFDVLSVGAVTHGDEGIYAVKYCRFLNNTGGQSLIHMYGAQMKVLNNLIAKNTLTDTFHPGMVQLFYADGFDSFAIVNNNTIADNTGAPGIVVNSITVNGVTSSDRTSEIADNIVVNNAGADIELGTFSTENNLLIKGNIYNVAHYALPLDSSNLTVNPQFINSAANNYGLAVGSPAINSGLLYQLYGLPAHDLFNGVRVIGSQIDRGAIESSLNNLTTAIVTNTGDNGNNSAPLAGSLRAAIRSANLASGPYQINFSLSGGCPHIINMSTEMLDVTGQVTIDARTLSGWTGNSDYGRFDANLCLVVNGSGATPWAFHVPSGASNARLTVHGMMFAGFTDAAIRLDGGSDHRISGNQFGAIPFTSTNASAVRVSNSSGRATIGGFDDPTAVNLIAGSSAPGIYLDNAAGGNVLGNNIIGFQRNGLDPASNQIGVYLFNSPNNYLLYNYIANSSATGVTISGAASTGNILQYNRIGQDYTGGLPGNQGAGVAINFAARNTAIGAPLLGDYGGNFIARSVGPGVWISPSGGNGNRVLSNEFLDNQNVDIDLASAGPSSNQASNPAVGPNQLQNYPVLTQATRSSGANPSITVNGNLNSTPNASFRIDYYLATACDATAPGRGHAYSHLGWVNVNTNGSGSAIIVSTLTAPANVALNRISATATSASGDTSEVGNCVTVNQAIVTNVIFSNGFE
;
A
#
# COMPACT_ATOMS: atom_id res chain seq x y z
N MET A 1 -16.31 -1.86 -28.18
CA MET A 1 -17.64 -2.48 -28.37
C MET A 1 -17.51 -3.97 -28.69
N TYR A 2 -16.79 -4.74 -27.86
CA TYR A 2 -16.79 -6.21 -27.82
C TYR A 2 -16.15 -6.63 -26.48
N ALA A 3 -16.90 -6.47 -25.38
CA ALA A 3 -16.58 -7.01 -24.04
C ALA A 3 -17.79 -6.87 -23.09
N HIS A 4 -19.01 -7.04 -23.59
CA HIS A 4 -20.22 -7.04 -22.78
C HIS A 4 -21.12 -8.16 -23.29
N PHE A 5 -20.99 -9.37 -22.75
CA PHE A 5 -22.05 -10.39 -22.70
C PHE A 5 -21.51 -11.65 -22.00
N ARG A 6 -21.50 -11.68 -20.66
CA ARG A 6 -21.48 -12.91 -19.85
C ARG A 6 -21.65 -12.64 -18.34
N ARG A 7 -22.65 -11.86 -17.93
CA ARG A 7 -23.11 -11.79 -16.53
C ARG A 7 -24.61 -11.53 -16.45
N LEU A 8 -25.40 -12.52 -16.83
CA LEU A 8 -26.83 -12.55 -16.51
C LEU A 8 -27.28 -14.01 -16.52
N LEU A 9 -27.42 -14.59 -15.32
CA LEU A 9 -28.38 -15.62 -14.89
C LEU A 9 -27.76 -16.39 -13.72
N LEU A 10 -28.13 -16.02 -12.49
CA LEU A 10 -28.34 -16.94 -11.35
C LEU A 10 -28.87 -16.10 -10.19
N SER A 11 -30.16 -15.81 -10.25
CA SER A 11 -30.93 -15.18 -9.18
C SER A 11 -32.29 -15.86 -9.14
N LEU A 12 -32.43 -16.93 -8.35
CA LEU A 12 -33.71 -17.34 -7.75
C LEU A 12 -33.53 -18.52 -6.79
N ILE A 13 -34.09 -18.34 -5.58
CA ILE A 13 -34.40 -19.29 -4.49
C ILE A 13 -33.31 -19.46 -3.41
N VAL A 14 -33.46 -18.72 -2.31
CA VAL A 14 -33.05 -19.17 -0.96
C VAL A 14 -34.19 -18.83 0.02
N LEU A 15 -34.86 -19.87 0.54
CA LEU A 15 -35.69 -19.80 1.73
C LEU A 15 -35.05 -20.71 2.79
N TRP A 16 -34.69 -20.07 3.91
CA TRP A 16 -34.53 -20.61 5.28
C TRP A 16 -33.73 -21.92 5.50
N SER A 17 -32.57 -21.79 6.15
CA SER A 17 -32.38 -22.32 7.51
C SER A 17 -31.07 -21.82 8.12
N CYS A 18 -31.13 -21.47 9.41
CA CYS A 18 -29.97 -21.20 10.25
C CYS A 18 -29.17 -22.50 10.44
N ALA A 19 -27.95 -22.53 9.91
CA ALA A 19 -26.88 -23.42 10.31
C ALA A 19 -25.58 -22.64 10.14
N TRP A 20 -24.59 -22.94 10.98
CA TRP A 20 -23.35 -22.18 11.06
C TRP A 20 -22.69 -22.12 9.68
N ASN A 21 -22.47 -20.91 9.15
CA ASN A 21 -21.83 -20.72 7.86
C ASN A 21 -20.36 -21.14 7.97
N THR A 22 -20.06 -22.39 7.67
CA THR A 22 -18.82 -22.70 6.96
C THR A 22 -19.06 -22.23 5.53
N GLU A 23 -18.54 -21.07 5.16
CA GLU A 23 -18.51 -20.67 3.75
C GLU A 23 -17.86 -21.79 2.94
N ALA A 24 -18.53 -22.22 1.87
CA ALA A 24 -17.96 -23.16 0.93
C ALA A 24 -16.73 -22.49 0.30
N ALA A 25 -15.55 -23.06 0.48
CA ALA A 25 -14.35 -22.58 -0.21
C ALA A 25 -14.56 -22.70 -1.72
N ALA A 26 -14.10 -21.72 -2.50
CA ALA A 26 -14.06 -21.87 -3.95
C ALA A 26 -13.28 -23.13 -4.31
N ALA A 27 -13.86 -23.96 -5.19
CA ALA A 27 -13.23 -25.22 -5.60
C ALA A 27 -11.89 -24.91 -6.27
N PRO A 28 -10.80 -25.62 -5.90
CA PRO A 28 -9.51 -25.45 -6.58
C PRO A 28 -9.58 -26.02 -8.01
N ASP A 29 -8.71 -25.55 -8.90
CA ASP A 29 -8.58 -26.09 -10.26
C ASP A 29 -8.11 -27.56 -10.22
N TYR A 30 -7.21 -27.86 -9.26
CA TYR A 30 -6.73 -29.21 -8.98
C TYR A 30 -6.95 -29.55 -7.50
N CYS A 31 -7.65 -30.65 -7.22
CA CYS A 31 -7.78 -31.21 -5.89
C CYS A 31 -6.88 -32.44 -5.78
N VAL A 32 -5.75 -32.32 -5.08
CA VAL A 32 -4.74 -33.39 -5.01
C VAL A 32 -4.69 -34.00 -3.62
N SER A 33 -4.38 -35.30 -3.56
CA SER A 33 -4.35 -36.11 -2.34
C SER A 33 -3.07 -36.94 -2.21
N THR A 34 -2.27 -37.00 -3.26
CA THR A 34 -1.02 -37.77 -3.30
C THR A 34 0.16 -36.94 -3.84
N PRO A 35 1.42 -37.35 -3.56
CA PRO A 35 2.60 -36.71 -4.15
C PRO A 35 2.61 -36.70 -5.68
N ALA A 36 2.12 -37.76 -6.32
CA ALA A 36 2.09 -37.87 -7.79
C ALA A 36 1.08 -36.87 -8.39
N GLU A 37 -0.12 -36.77 -7.83
CA GLU A 37 -1.12 -35.79 -8.27
C GLU A 37 -0.63 -34.35 -8.08
N LEU A 38 0.07 -34.06 -6.98
CA LEU A 38 0.69 -32.76 -6.77
C LEU A 38 1.74 -32.44 -7.84
N LEU A 39 2.62 -33.38 -8.13
CA LEU A 39 3.64 -33.21 -9.17
C LEU A 39 3.02 -33.00 -10.55
N ASP A 40 2.01 -33.81 -10.91
CA ASP A 40 1.30 -33.70 -12.18
C ASP A 40 0.56 -32.35 -12.31
N ALA A 41 -0.02 -31.84 -11.22
CA ALA A 41 -0.68 -30.53 -11.22
C ALA A 41 0.32 -29.38 -11.38
N LEU A 42 1.50 -29.48 -10.76
CA LEU A 42 2.59 -28.51 -10.94
C LEU A 42 3.10 -28.49 -12.38
N HIS A 43 3.32 -29.66 -13.00
CA HIS A 43 3.71 -29.75 -14.40
C HIS A 43 2.62 -29.24 -15.36
N GLN A 44 1.34 -29.38 -15.00
CA GLN A 44 0.28 -28.77 -15.78
C GLN A 44 0.32 -27.24 -15.71
N TRP A 45 0.52 -26.66 -14.53
CA TRP A 45 0.69 -25.21 -14.38
C TRP A 45 1.80 -24.65 -15.28
N GLU A 46 2.92 -25.36 -15.41
CA GLU A 46 4.01 -25.00 -16.33
C GLU A 46 3.59 -24.95 -17.81
N THR A 47 2.39 -25.34 -18.20
CA THR A 47 1.92 -25.27 -19.60
C THR A 47 0.76 -24.31 -19.83
N LEU A 48 0.18 -23.77 -18.76
CA LEU A 48 -1.01 -22.92 -18.82
C LEU A 48 -0.66 -21.43 -18.90
N ASN A 49 -1.65 -20.61 -19.28
CA ASN A 49 -1.53 -19.16 -19.45
C ASN A 49 -2.56 -18.39 -18.60
N PHE A 50 -3.06 -19.02 -17.55
CA PHE A 50 -3.98 -18.45 -16.56
C PHE A 50 -3.59 -18.94 -15.16
N ASP A 51 -4.05 -18.23 -14.12
CA ASP A 51 -3.75 -18.57 -12.73
C ASP A 51 -4.30 -19.93 -12.33
N VAL A 52 -3.49 -20.72 -11.60
CA VAL A 52 -3.86 -22.07 -11.14
C VAL A 52 -3.93 -22.13 -9.62
N VAL A 53 -5.00 -22.74 -9.10
CA VAL A 53 -5.18 -23.10 -7.70
C VAL A 53 -5.08 -24.61 -7.52
N ILE A 54 -4.06 -25.06 -6.79
CA ILE A 54 -3.88 -26.45 -6.37
C ILE A 54 -4.26 -26.56 -4.89
N GLY A 55 -5.38 -27.23 -4.63
CA GLY A 55 -5.85 -27.56 -3.29
C GLY A 55 -5.30 -28.90 -2.81
N LEU A 56 -4.56 -28.88 -1.70
CA LEU A 56 -3.99 -30.06 -1.07
C LEU A 56 -4.99 -30.59 -0.03
N GLN A 57 -5.46 -31.82 -0.22
CA GLN A 57 -6.25 -32.51 0.79
C GLN A 57 -5.44 -32.69 2.09
N GLN A 58 -6.13 -32.69 3.23
CA GLN A 58 -5.53 -32.94 4.54
C GLN A 58 -4.84 -34.30 4.56
N GLY A 59 -3.62 -34.35 5.08
CA GLY A 59 -2.78 -35.55 5.08
C GLY A 59 -1.29 -35.24 5.03
N THR A 60 -0.47 -36.29 5.03
CA THR A 60 0.98 -36.20 4.84
C THR A 60 1.37 -36.70 3.46
N TYR A 61 2.06 -35.83 2.71
CA TYR A 61 2.60 -36.10 1.39
C TYR A 61 4.06 -36.47 1.58
N ALA A 62 4.36 -37.76 1.43
CA ALA A 62 5.72 -38.30 1.49
C ALA A 62 6.41 -38.05 0.14
N LEU A 63 7.03 -36.89 -0.03
CA LEU A 63 7.53 -36.42 -1.31
C LEU A 63 8.82 -37.14 -1.71
N GLY A 64 9.79 -37.22 -0.80
CA GLY A 64 11.09 -37.80 -1.11
C GLY A 64 11.73 -37.21 -2.38
N SER A 65 12.18 -38.06 -3.31
CA SER A 65 12.74 -37.63 -4.60
C SER A 65 11.72 -37.13 -5.62
N THR A 66 10.41 -37.29 -5.33
CA THR A 66 9.32 -36.90 -6.25
C THR A 66 9.29 -35.39 -6.50
N MET A 67 9.74 -34.59 -5.54
CA MET A 67 9.90 -33.14 -5.70
C MET A 67 11.37 -32.74 -5.61
N SER A 68 12.05 -32.82 -6.76
CA SER A 68 13.43 -32.38 -6.96
C SER A 68 13.54 -31.68 -8.33
N GLY A 69 13.18 -30.39 -8.38
CA GLY A 69 13.22 -29.64 -9.64
C GLY A 69 12.80 -28.18 -9.55
N PHE A 70 13.13 -27.43 -10.60
CA PHE A 70 12.60 -26.09 -10.86
C PHE A 70 11.28 -26.23 -11.60
N PHE A 71 10.27 -25.49 -11.17
CA PHE A 71 9.02 -25.32 -11.91
C PHE A 71 9.02 -23.92 -12.55
N ASP A 72 8.91 -23.87 -13.88
CA ASP A 72 9.09 -22.64 -14.64
C ASP A 72 7.80 -22.18 -15.35
N GLY A 73 7.36 -20.97 -15.02
CA GLY A 73 6.29 -20.29 -15.73
C GLY A 73 6.71 -19.72 -17.09
N ASP A 74 7.97 -19.88 -17.53
CA ASP A 74 8.54 -19.37 -18.79
C ASP A 74 8.29 -17.87 -19.02
N GLY A 75 8.27 -17.06 -17.96
CA GLY A 75 7.96 -15.63 -18.05
C GLY A 75 6.51 -15.29 -18.44
N ARG A 76 5.56 -16.24 -18.33
CA ARG A 76 4.11 -15.98 -18.46
C ARG A 76 3.53 -15.40 -17.18
N THR A 77 2.53 -14.54 -17.30
CA THR A 77 1.79 -13.94 -16.18
C THR A 77 0.83 -14.92 -15.47
N ALA A 78 1.05 -16.23 -15.56
CA ALA A 78 0.19 -17.25 -14.96
C ALA A 78 0.58 -17.48 -13.48
N GLY A 79 -0.30 -17.13 -12.55
CA GLY A 79 -0.09 -17.33 -11.12
C GLY A 79 -0.27 -18.78 -10.64
N LEU A 80 0.24 -19.07 -9.44
CA LEU A 80 0.15 -20.36 -8.77
C LEU A 80 -0.23 -20.20 -7.29
N LYS A 81 -1.25 -20.92 -6.84
CA LYS A 81 -1.63 -21.01 -5.42
C LYS A 81 -1.59 -22.47 -4.95
N LEU A 82 -0.76 -22.75 -3.95
CA LEU A 82 -0.63 -24.03 -3.27
C LEU A 82 -1.28 -23.93 -1.88
N LEU A 83 -2.48 -24.50 -1.74
CA LEU A 83 -3.36 -24.26 -0.61
C LEU A 83 -3.60 -25.54 0.20
N GLY A 84 -3.09 -25.59 1.43
CA GLY A 84 -3.33 -26.68 2.38
C GLY A 84 -4.68 -26.63 3.08
N GLY A 85 -5.09 -27.75 3.68
CA GLY A 85 -6.24 -27.82 4.59
C GLY A 85 -7.58 -28.24 3.97
N TYR A 86 -7.61 -28.65 2.70
CA TYR A 86 -8.85 -29.08 2.05
C TYR A 86 -9.35 -30.43 2.58
N ASN A 87 -10.64 -30.55 2.84
CA ASN A 87 -11.25 -31.85 3.12
C ASN A 87 -11.15 -32.80 1.90
N ALA A 88 -11.50 -34.07 2.09
CA ALA A 88 -11.60 -35.02 0.99
C ALA A 88 -12.57 -34.49 -0.09
N GLY A 89 -12.11 -34.41 -1.34
CA GLY A 89 -12.88 -33.85 -2.46
C GLY A 89 -12.89 -32.31 -2.55
N CYS A 90 -12.12 -31.61 -1.72
CA CYS A 90 -11.90 -30.16 -1.77
C CYS A 90 -13.17 -29.28 -1.81
N THR A 91 -14.19 -29.66 -1.05
CA THR A 91 -15.45 -28.91 -0.92
C THR A 91 -15.44 -27.88 0.21
N ALA A 92 -14.52 -28.04 1.16
CA ALA A 92 -14.29 -27.12 2.26
C ALA A 92 -12.79 -27.09 2.62
N ARG A 93 -12.35 -25.99 3.23
CA ARG A 93 -10.95 -25.78 3.59
C ARG A 93 -10.85 -25.20 5.00
N THR A 94 -9.94 -25.76 5.80
CA THR A 94 -9.56 -25.22 7.12
C THR A 94 -8.07 -24.91 7.12
N VAL A 95 -7.71 -23.62 7.19
CA VAL A 95 -6.31 -23.17 7.14
C VAL A 95 -5.63 -23.46 8.46
N ASN A 96 -4.99 -24.61 8.57
CA ASN A 96 -4.11 -24.93 9.68
C ASN A 96 -2.96 -25.80 9.15
N PRO A 97 -1.70 -25.36 9.30
CA PRO A 97 -0.55 -26.06 8.72
C PRO A 97 -0.32 -27.46 9.29
N THR A 98 -0.95 -27.84 10.42
CA THR A 98 -0.89 -29.22 10.92
C THR A 98 -1.71 -30.19 10.08
N ASN A 99 -2.69 -29.69 9.32
CA ASN A 99 -3.62 -30.54 8.57
C ASN A 99 -3.01 -31.06 7.26
N THR A 100 -2.04 -30.34 6.68
CA THR A 100 -1.38 -30.72 5.42
C THR A 100 0.14 -30.63 5.60
N VAL A 101 0.82 -31.78 5.48
CA VAL A 101 2.26 -31.89 5.69
C VAL A 101 2.94 -32.34 4.41
N LEU A 102 3.85 -31.53 3.90
CA LEU A 102 4.78 -31.84 2.83
C LEU A 102 6.08 -32.33 3.47
N ASP A 103 6.44 -33.58 3.21
CA ASP A 103 7.53 -34.25 3.89
C ASP A 103 8.62 -34.67 2.91
N GLY A 104 9.79 -34.03 3.01
CA GLY A 104 10.95 -34.32 2.18
C GLY A 104 11.63 -35.66 2.49
N LEU A 105 11.24 -36.36 3.56
CA LEU A 105 11.79 -37.65 3.99
C LEU A 105 13.31 -37.65 4.23
N ASN A 106 13.92 -36.49 4.47
CA ASN A 106 15.36 -36.24 4.50
C ASN A 106 16.10 -36.64 3.21
N GLN A 107 15.39 -36.75 2.08
CA GLN A 107 16.00 -37.12 0.80
C GLN A 107 16.89 -35.97 0.30
N PRO A 108 18.18 -36.22 0.00
CA PRO A 108 19.05 -35.22 -0.57
C PRO A 108 18.49 -34.68 -1.89
N GLY A 109 18.48 -33.36 -2.06
CA GLY A 109 17.93 -32.70 -3.23
C GLY A 109 16.41 -32.52 -3.20
N SER A 110 15.76 -32.71 -2.04
CA SER A 110 14.35 -32.33 -1.87
C SER A 110 14.24 -30.82 -1.65
N TYR A 111 13.56 -30.12 -2.56
CA TYR A 111 13.30 -28.68 -2.49
C TYR A 111 12.11 -28.29 -3.38
N LEU A 112 11.63 -27.06 -3.21
CA LEU A 112 10.58 -26.45 -4.03
C LEU A 112 11.10 -25.14 -4.61
N ASN A 113 11.24 -25.05 -5.94
CA ASN A 113 11.72 -23.85 -6.59
C ASN A 113 10.78 -23.43 -7.72
N PHE A 114 10.28 -22.20 -7.66
CA PHE A 114 9.32 -21.64 -8.60
C PHE A 114 9.91 -20.41 -9.30
N ARG A 115 9.93 -20.44 -10.63
CA ARG A 115 10.25 -19.29 -11.47
C ARG A 115 8.98 -18.72 -12.09
N MET A 116 8.73 -17.45 -11.83
CA MET A 116 7.49 -16.75 -12.10
C MET A 116 7.73 -15.53 -13.00
N ASN A 117 6.73 -15.06 -13.74
CA ASN A 117 6.76 -13.70 -14.26
C ASN A 117 6.63 -12.68 -13.12
N ALA A 118 7.24 -11.50 -13.28
CA ALA A 118 7.25 -10.43 -12.27
C ALA A 118 5.88 -9.90 -11.86
N ASP A 119 4.86 -10.05 -12.72
CA ASP A 119 3.49 -9.62 -12.49
C ASP A 119 2.55 -10.79 -12.12
N ALA A 120 3.08 -12.01 -12.02
CA ALA A 120 2.30 -13.18 -11.60
C ALA A 120 2.08 -13.21 -10.08
N VAL A 121 1.09 -13.99 -9.64
CA VAL A 121 0.81 -14.22 -8.22
C VAL A 121 1.31 -15.60 -7.79
N PHE A 122 2.05 -15.68 -6.68
CA PHE A 122 2.39 -16.91 -5.99
C PHE A 122 1.84 -16.89 -4.56
N LEU A 123 1.18 -17.97 -4.13
CA LEU A 123 0.74 -18.16 -2.74
C LEU A 123 0.99 -19.57 -2.26
N LEU A 124 1.77 -19.72 -1.19
CA LEU A 124 1.84 -20.93 -0.38
C LEU A 124 1.13 -20.69 0.95
N GLU A 125 0.10 -21.47 1.26
CA GLU A 125 -0.71 -21.22 2.46
C GLU A 125 -1.15 -22.48 3.20
N GLY A 126 -0.97 -22.49 4.53
CA GLY A 126 -1.57 -23.48 5.43
C GLY A 126 -0.94 -24.87 5.33
N VAL A 127 0.38 -24.96 5.13
CA VAL A 127 1.11 -26.23 5.01
C VAL A 127 2.29 -26.32 5.99
N THR A 128 2.66 -27.53 6.39
CA THR A 128 3.95 -27.80 7.04
C THR A 128 4.94 -28.35 6.01
N LEU A 129 6.13 -27.76 5.89
CA LEU A 129 7.29 -28.32 5.21
C LEU A 129 8.25 -28.87 6.25
N THR A 130 8.55 -30.17 6.17
CA THR A 130 9.42 -30.85 7.14
C THR A 130 10.35 -31.83 6.46
N ARG A 131 11.54 -32.01 7.04
CA ARG A 131 12.55 -32.99 6.58
C ARG A 131 12.95 -32.81 5.11
N PHE A 132 12.88 -31.59 4.56
CA PHE A 132 13.56 -31.28 3.30
C PHE A 132 15.07 -31.23 3.54
N ASN A 133 15.84 -31.67 2.55
CA ASN A 133 17.29 -31.78 2.66
C ASN A 133 17.94 -31.42 1.32
N THR A 134 18.59 -30.28 1.25
CA THR A 134 19.28 -29.78 0.06
C THR A 134 20.65 -29.23 0.47
N ASN A 135 21.69 -29.58 -0.28
CA ASN A 135 23.08 -29.20 0.02
C ASN A 135 23.52 -27.93 -0.70
N GLN A 136 22.76 -27.46 -1.70
CA GLN A 136 23.16 -26.36 -2.59
C GLN A 136 22.04 -25.35 -2.89
N PHE A 137 20.79 -25.73 -2.66
CA PHE A 137 19.63 -24.91 -3.02
C PHE A 137 18.88 -24.44 -1.79
N ASP A 138 17.91 -23.55 -2.02
CA ASP A 138 16.92 -23.18 -1.04
C ASP A 138 15.93 -24.31 -0.80
N VAL A 139 15.34 -24.41 0.40
CA VAL A 139 14.24 -25.36 0.63
C VAL A 139 12.99 -24.90 -0.12
N LEU A 140 12.68 -23.61 -0.06
CA LEU A 140 11.66 -22.95 -0.86
C LEU A 140 12.25 -21.70 -1.53
N SER A 141 12.18 -21.62 -2.86
CA SER A 141 12.54 -20.43 -3.63
C SER A 141 11.39 -20.00 -4.55
N VAL A 142 11.11 -18.70 -4.60
CA VAL A 142 10.11 -18.08 -5.49
C VAL A 142 10.72 -16.84 -6.13
N GLY A 143 10.86 -16.86 -7.44
CA GLY A 143 11.68 -15.87 -8.14
C GLY A 143 11.11 -15.36 -9.45
N ALA A 144 11.16 -14.05 -9.67
CA ALA A 144 10.76 -13.45 -10.94
C ALA A 144 11.81 -13.63 -12.04
N VAL A 145 11.41 -13.92 -13.28
CA VAL A 145 12.33 -14.01 -14.45
C VAL A 145 12.23 -12.84 -15.44
N THR A 146 11.32 -11.90 -15.21
CA THR A 146 11.13 -10.66 -15.98
C THR A 146 11.19 -9.45 -15.05
N HIS A 147 11.17 -8.22 -15.56
CA HIS A 147 10.94 -7.00 -14.76
C HIS A 147 9.44 -6.77 -14.59
N GLY A 148 9.01 -6.16 -13.47
CA GLY A 148 7.62 -5.84 -13.19
C GLY A 148 7.40 -5.34 -11.77
N ASP A 149 6.23 -4.75 -11.54
CA ASP A 149 5.94 -3.95 -10.34
C ASP A 149 4.69 -4.41 -9.59
N GLU A 150 3.93 -5.37 -10.14
CA GLU A 150 2.61 -5.74 -9.61
C GLU A 150 2.56 -7.12 -8.94
N GLY A 151 3.47 -8.05 -9.28
CA GLY A 151 3.36 -9.44 -8.84
C GLY A 151 3.47 -9.65 -7.33
N ILE A 152 2.67 -10.58 -6.81
CA ILE A 152 2.57 -10.85 -5.37
C ILE A 152 3.05 -12.25 -5.09
N TYR A 153 4.16 -12.37 -4.36
CA TYR A 153 4.67 -13.64 -3.86
C TYR A 153 4.46 -13.70 -2.36
N ALA A 154 3.75 -14.73 -1.88
CA ALA A 154 3.37 -14.84 -0.49
C ALA A 154 3.54 -16.25 0.09
N VAL A 155 4.09 -16.33 1.30
CA VAL A 155 4.13 -17.52 2.15
C VAL A 155 3.41 -17.20 3.46
N LYS A 156 2.28 -17.86 3.72
CA LYS A 156 1.38 -17.52 4.83
C LYS A 156 0.95 -18.73 5.65
N TYR A 157 0.85 -18.58 6.97
CA TYR A 157 0.33 -19.62 7.87
C TYR A 157 1.00 -20.99 7.68
N CYS A 158 2.30 -21.00 7.39
CA CYS A 158 3.08 -22.21 7.15
C CYS A 158 3.97 -22.56 8.34
N ARG A 159 4.38 -23.82 8.40
CA ARG A 159 5.39 -24.31 9.35
C ARG A 159 6.58 -24.86 8.57
N PHE A 160 7.79 -24.42 8.90
CA PHE A 160 9.03 -24.98 8.38
C PHE A 160 9.81 -25.58 9.54
N LEU A 161 9.87 -26.91 9.61
CA LEU A 161 10.42 -27.62 10.75
C LEU A 161 11.45 -28.67 10.35
N ASN A 162 12.60 -28.69 11.02
CA ASN A 162 13.61 -29.73 10.86
C ASN A 162 14.07 -29.93 9.40
N ASN A 163 14.15 -28.85 8.63
CA ASN A 163 14.70 -28.89 7.28
C ASN A 163 16.20 -28.58 7.30
N THR A 164 16.91 -29.12 6.31
CA THR A 164 18.32 -28.83 6.04
C THR A 164 18.42 -28.14 4.67
N GLY A 165 18.85 -26.89 4.65
CA GLY A 165 19.02 -26.10 3.44
C GLY A 165 20.49 -25.85 3.09
N GLY A 166 20.75 -25.59 1.80
CA GLY A 166 22.06 -25.18 1.32
C GLY A 166 22.23 -23.69 1.60
N GLN A 167 21.56 -22.87 0.79
CA GLN A 167 21.68 -21.41 0.80
C GLN A 167 20.70 -20.78 1.80
N SER A 168 19.40 -20.80 1.51
CA SER A 168 18.37 -20.26 2.39
C SER A 168 17.24 -21.26 2.64
N LEU A 169 16.41 -20.99 3.64
CA LEU A 169 15.23 -21.83 3.88
C LEU A 169 14.06 -21.34 3.03
N ILE A 170 13.76 -20.05 3.10
CA ILE A 170 12.80 -19.36 2.22
C ILE A 170 13.56 -18.25 1.50
N HIS A 171 13.56 -18.28 0.18
CA HIS A 171 14.16 -17.25 -0.66
C HIS A 171 13.12 -16.66 -1.62
N MET A 172 13.01 -15.34 -1.65
CA MET A 172 12.10 -14.64 -2.56
C MET A 172 12.77 -13.44 -3.22
N TYR A 173 12.48 -13.23 -4.49
CA TYR A 173 12.86 -12.03 -5.25
C TYR A 173 11.78 -11.69 -6.30
N GLY A 174 11.24 -10.47 -6.23
CA GLY A 174 10.15 -9.99 -7.07
C GLY A 174 9.54 -8.67 -6.57
N ALA A 175 8.40 -8.25 -7.15
CA ALA A 175 7.80 -6.94 -6.87
C ALA A 175 7.17 -6.82 -5.47
N GLN A 176 6.36 -7.80 -5.02
CA GLN A 176 5.77 -7.77 -3.68
C GLN A 176 6.01 -9.09 -2.96
N MET A 177 6.90 -9.09 -1.97
CA MET A 177 7.29 -10.29 -1.22
C MET A 177 6.68 -10.27 0.18
N LYS A 178 5.98 -11.35 0.56
CA LYS A 178 5.21 -11.41 1.80
C LYS A 178 5.46 -12.72 2.55
N VAL A 179 5.98 -12.63 3.77
CA VAL A 179 6.19 -13.76 4.69
C VAL A 179 5.41 -13.47 5.95
N LEU A 180 4.23 -14.09 6.11
CA LEU A 180 3.25 -13.71 7.12
C LEU A 180 2.84 -14.89 8.01
N ASN A 181 2.83 -14.70 9.32
CA ASN A 181 2.25 -15.65 10.27
C ASN A 181 2.83 -17.07 10.15
N ASN A 182 4.14 -17.20 9.90
CA ASN A 182 4.79 -18.49 9.77
C ASN A 182 5.55 -18.87 11.04
N LEU A 183 5.65 -20.18 11.30
CA LEU A 183 6.58 -20.74 12.29
C LEU A 183 7.76 -21.40 11.58
N ILE A 184 8.95 -20.87 11.79
CA ILE A 184 10.20 -21.34 11.19
C ILE A 184 11.14 -21.75 12.33
N ALA A 185 11.25 -23.05 12.56
CA ALA A 185 12.00 -23.52 13.72
C ALA A 185 12.77 -24.83 13.50
N LYS A 186 13.91 -24.95 14.19
CA LYS A 186 14.77 -26.15 14.17
C LYS A 186 15.30 -26.50 12.79
N ASN A 187 15.43 -25.52 11.90
CA ASN A 187 16.05 -25.71 10.59
C ASN A 187 17.57 -25.52 10.69
N THR A 188 18.28 -26.12 9.75
CA THR A 188 19.75 -26.03 9.66
C THR A 188 20.12 -25.56 8.26
N LEU A 189 20.91 -24.50 8.16
CA LEU A 189 21.55 -24.12 6.90
C LEU A 189 23.02 -24.54 6.92
N THR A 190 23.53 -24.99 5.77
CA THR A 190 24.84 -25.65 5.68
C THR A 190 25.86 -24.88 4.84
N ASP A 191 25.42 -23.93 4.00
CA ASP A 191 26.30 -23.04 3.24
C ASP A 191 26.60 -21.74 4.03
N THR A 192 27.68 -21.06 3.63
CA THR A 192 28.15 -19.78 4.15
C THR A 192 27.93 -18.61 3.20
N PHE A 193 27.51 -18.87 1.95
CA PHE A 193 27.31 -17.81 0.96
C PHE A 193 25.91 -17.18 1.05
N HIS A 194 25.80 -16.11 1.86
CA HIS A 194 24.59 -15.31 2.09
C HIS A 194 23.35 -16.05 2.64
N PRO A 195 23.49 -16.90 3.68
CA PRO A 195 22.37 -17.72 4.12
C PRO A 195 21.38 -16.95 5.01
N GLY A 196 20.09 -17.24 4.90
CA GLY A 196 19.06 -16.74 5.80
C GLY A 196 17.89 -17.71 5.94
N MET A 197 17.30 -17.82 7.14
CA MET A 197 16.07 -18.60 7.31
C MET A 197 14.91 -17.98 6.49
N VAL A 198 14.87 -16.66 6.42
CA VAL A 198 14.06 -15.91 5.47
C VAL A 198 14.97 -14.93 4.76
N GLN A 199 15.15 -15.13 3.46
CA GLN A 199 15.94 -14.25 2.59
C GLN A 199 15.03 -13.58 1.56
N LEU A 200 14.99 -12.24 1.59
CA LEU A 200 14.29 -11.43 0.61
C LEU A 200 15.31 -10.57 -0.14
N PHE A 201 15.27 -10.62 -1.47
CA PHE A 201 16.26 -9.98 -2.32
C PHE A 201 15.61 -9.03 -3.33
N TYR A 202 16.05 -7.77 -3.32
CA TYR A 202 15.57 -6.75 -4.23
C TYR A 202 16.50 -6.74 -5.42
N ALA A 203 16.05 -7.40 -6.49
CA ALA A 203 16.77 -7.47 -7.73
C ALA A 203 16.64 -6.15 -8.52
N ASP A 204 17.52 -5.95 -9.49
CA ASP A 204 17.51 -4.77 -10.38
C ASP A 204 16.22 -4.75 -11.24
N GLY A 205 15.66 -3.56 -11.42
CA GLY A 205 14.49 -3.30 -12.27
C GLY A 205 13.13 -3.80 -11.74
N PHE A 206 12.95 -3.91 -10.42
CA PHE A 206 11.66 -4.21 -9.78
C PHE A 206 11.30 -3.11 -8.78
N ASP A 207 10.04 -2.64 -8.75
CA ASP A 207 9.54 -1.85 -7.61
C ASP A 207 9.20 -2.75 -6.40
N SER A 208 10.25 -3.30 -5.79
CA SER A 208 10.17 -4.31 -4.73
C SER A 208 9.72 -3.76 -3.38
N PHE A 209 8.84 -4.48 -2.68
CA PHE A 209 8.73 -4.33 -1.22
C PHE A 209 8.65 -5.68 -0.51
N ALA A 210 9.00 -5.65 0.77
CA ALA A 210 9.01 -6.80 1.66
C ALA A 210 8.08 -6.56 2.85
N ILE A 211 7.19 -7.50 3.11
CA ILE A 211 6.42 -7.58 4.36
C ILE A 211 6.79 -8.88 5.06
N VAL A 212 7.49 -8.78 6.18
CA VAL A 212 7.83 -9.90 7.04
C VAL A 212 7.17 -9.65 8.37
N ASN A 213 5.94 -10.14 8.54
CA ASN A 213 5.13 -9.82 9.72
C ASN A 213 4.67 -11.07 10.47
N ASN A 214 4.56 -10.92 11.79
CA ASN A 214 3.92 -11.91 12.65
C ASN A 214 4.58 -13.30 12.60
N ASN A 215 5.87 -13.41 12.26
CA ASN A 215 6.52 -14.71 12.18
C ASN A 215 7.20 -15.07 13.51
N THR A 216 7.23 -16.37 13.83
CA THR A 216 8.11 -16.90 14.87
C THR A 216 9.24 -17.66 14.20
N ILE A 217 10.46 -17.12 14.26
CA ILE A 217 11.67 -17.66 13.65
C ILE A 217 12.65 -17.98 14.77
N ALA A 218 12.68 -19.24 15.22
CA ALA A 218 13.38 -19.60 16.44
C ALA A 218 14.09 -20.95 16.44
N ASP A 219 15.17 -21.02 17.21
CA ASP A 219 15.97 -22.24 17.41
C ASP A 219 16.52 -22.83 16.09
N ASN A 220 16.91 -21.98 15.14
CA ASN A 220 17.53 -22.40 13.88
C ASN A 220 19.05 -22.30 13.94
N THR A 221 19.74 -23.13 13.16
CA THR A 221 21.21 -23.20 13.15
C THR A 221 21.81 -22.94 11.76
N GLY A 222 23.07 -22.53 11.72
CA GLY A 222 23.83 -22.33 10.48
C GLY A 222 23.76 -20.94 9.85
N ALA A 223 22.73 -20.13 10.14
CA ALA A 223 22.55 -18.82 9.50
C ALA A 223 21.60 -17.88 10.25
N PRO A 224 21.63 -16.57 9.91
CA PRO A 224 20.71 -15.57 10.41
C PRO A 224 19.23 -15.90 10.25
N GLY A 225 18.40 -15.28 11.08
CA GLY A 225 16.94 -15.39 11.03
C GLY A 225 16.35 -14.74 9.78
N ILE A 226 16.30 -13.41 9.76
CA ILE A 226 15.80 -12.61 8.62
C ILE A 226 16.97 -11.91 7.94
N VAL A 227 17.05 -12.05 6.62
CA VAL A 227 17.99 -11.35 5.75
C VAL A 227 17.21 -10.60 4.68
N VAL A 228 17.40 -9.28 4.59
CA VAL A 228 16.86 -8.46 3.50
C VAL A 228 17.99 -7.66 2.86
N ASN A 229 18.20 -7.88 1.57
CA ASN A 229 19.28 -7.26 0.82
C ASN A 229 18.76 -6.64 -0.49
N SER A 230 19.45 -5.61 -0.96
CA SER A 230 19.22 -4.97 -2.27
C SER A 230 20.50 -4.96 -3.08
N ILE A 231 20.36 -4.91 -4.41
CA ILE A 231 21.46 -4.53 -5.30
C ILE A 231 21.34 -3.04 -5.63
N THR A 232 22.44 -2.30 -5.48
CA THR A 232 22.55 -0.91 -5.92
C THR A 232 23.26 -0.87 -7.26
N VAL A 233 22.56 -0.51 -8.34
CA VAL A 233 23.18 -0.35 -9.67
C VAL A 233 23.29 1.14 -9.97
N ASN A 234 24.51 1.64 -10.21
CA ASN A 234 24.79 3.06 -10.50
C ASN A 234 24.25 4.07 -9.44
N GLY A 235 24.14 3.66 -8.18
CA GLY A 235 23.60 4.49 -7.10
C GLY A 235 22.08 4.59 -7.05
N VAL A 236 21.36 3.77 -7.82
CA VAL A 236 19.90 3.62 -7.75
C VAL A 236 19.56 2.54 -6.73
N THR A 237 18.73 2.90 -5.77
CA THR A 237 18.15 2.00 -4.77
C THR A 237 17.00 1.24 -5.41
N SER A 238 16.85 -0.04 -5.06
CA SER A 238 15.95 -0.94 -5.76
C SER A 238 14.46 -0.62 -5.60
N SER A 239 14.01 0.10 -4.57
CA SER A 239 12.63 0.61 -4.46
C SER A 239 12.47 1.66 -3.35
N ASP A 240 11.48 2.55 -3.48
CA ASP A 240 11.04 3.48 -2.42
C ASP A 240 9.72 3.04 -1.79
N ARG A 241 9.16 1.89 -2.20
CA ARG A 241 8.03 1.30 -1.48
C ARG A 241 8.46 1.02 -0.06
N THR A 242 7.59 1.39 0.87
CA THR A 242 7.84 1.14 2.27
C THR A 242 7.71 -0.34 2.56
N SER A 243 8.79 -0.93 3.04
CA SER A 243 8.83 -2.31 3.51
C SER A 243 8.58 -2.35 5.00
N GLU A 244 8.12 -3.49 5.49
CA GLU A 244 7.79 -3.69 6.88
C GLU A 244 8.34 -5.02 7.40
N ILE A 245 9.05 -4.96 8.51
CA ILE A 245 9.42 -6.10 9.33
C ILE A 245 8.78 -5.83 10.69
N ALA A 246 7.61 -6.44 10.95
CA ALA A 246 6.82 -6.12 12.13
C ALA A 246 6.34 -7.32 12.96
N ASP A 247 6.34 -7.16 14.28
CA ASP A 247 5.76 -8.11 15.23
C ASP A 247 6.26 -9.54 15.07
N ASN A 248 7.53 -9.70 14.66
CA ASN A 248 8.17 -11.01 14.61
C ASN A 248 8.82 -11.34 15.95
N ILE A 249 8.89 -12.63 16.28
CA ILE A 249 9.80 -13.16 17.29
C ILE A 249 10.91 -13.87 16.54
N VAL A 250 12.13 -13.32 16.58
CA VAL A 250 13.30 -13.84 15.87
C VAL A 250 14.41 -14.05 16.89
N VAL A 251 14.53 -15.25 17.45
CA VAL A 251 15.45 -15.52 18.57
C VAL A 251 16.12 -16.88 18.44
N ASN A 252 17.27 -17.04 19.08
CA ASN A 252 18.01 -18.31 19.10
C ASN A 252 18.35 -18.82 17.69
N ASN A 253 18.59 -17.92 16.74
CA ASN A 253 19.16 -18.25 15.44
C ASN A 253 20.69 -18.19 15.52
N ALA A 254 21.39 -18.94 14.67
CA ALA A 254 22.85 -18.84 14.60
C ALA A 254 23.26 -17.55 13.87
N GLY A 255 24.17 -16.77 14.43
CA GLY A 255 24.53 -15.45 13.87
C GLY A 255 23.54 -14.37 14.31
N ALA A 256 23.21 -13.44 13.42
CA ALA A 256 22.23 -12.39 13.71
C ALA A 256 20.79 -12.92 13.59
N ASP A 257 19.90 -12.45 14.45
CA ASP A 257 18.47 -12.68 14.27
C ASP A 257 17.94 -11.85 13.07
N ILE A 258 18.40 -10.62 12.92
CA ILE A 258 18.06 -9.75 11.78
C ILE A 258 19.33 -9.17 11.15
N GLU A 259 19.46 -9.32 9.84
CA GLU A 259 20.57 -8.79 9.04
C GLU A 259 20.03 -8.04 7.82
N LEU A 260 20.40 -6.75 7.70
CA LEU A 260 19.90 -5.87 6.63
C LEU A 260 20.99 -5.32 5.71
N GLY A 261 22.28 -5.58 5.97
CA GLY A 261 23.37 -4.98 5.18
C GLY A 261 23.24 -3.45 5.05
N THR A 262 23.32 -2.93 3.82
CA THR A 262 23.08 -1.51 3.48
C THR A 262 21.61 -1.19 3.18
N PHE A 263 20.72 -2.19 3.19
CA PHE A 263 19.31 -2.04 2.84
C PHE A 263 18.61 -0.98 3.70
N SER A 264 18.89 -0.96 5.01
CA SER A 264 18.26 -0.02 5.95
C SER A 264 18.64 1.44 5.74
N THR A 265 19.71 1.71 4.99
CA THR A 265 20.14 3.06 4.61
C THR A 265 19.74 3.44 3.19
N GLU A 266 19.34 2.46 2.38
CA GLU A 266 19.05 2.61 0.95
C GLU A 266 17.55 2.56 0.63
N ASN A 267 16.74 1.87 1.42
CA ASN A 267 15.31 1.67 1.12
C ASN A 267 14.43 2.10 2.30
N ASN A 268 13.17 2.43 2.00
CA ASN A 268 12.18 2.77 3.03
C ASN A 268 11.79 1.50 3.81
N LEU A 269 12.18 1.43 5.08
CA LEU A 269 11.91 0.27 5.94
C LEU A 269 11.33 0.68 7.29
N LEU A 270 10.20 0.06 7.64
CA LEU A 270 9.62 0.07 8.98
C LEU A 270 10.06 -1.23 9.68
N ILE A 271 10.95 -1.12 10.66
CA ILE A 271 11.30 -2.24 11.54
C ILE A 271 10.79 -1.95 12.94
N LYS A 272 9.69 -2.59 13.34
CA LYS A 272 8.93 -2.21 14.54
C LYS A 272 8.31 -3.41 15.24
N GLY A 273 8.12 -3.34 16.55
CA GLY A 273 7.43 -4.39 17.29
C GLY A 273 8.11 -5.76 17.29
N ASN A 274 9.36 -5.88 16.84
CA ASN A 274 10.04 -7.18 16.80
C ASN A 274 10.66 -7.52 18.17
N ILE A 275 10.76 -8.82 18.46
CA ILE A 275 11.61 -9.36 19.53
C ILE A 275 12.78 -10.07 18.87
N TYR A 276 14.00 -9.64 19.18
CA TYR A 276 15.24 -10.26 18.68
C TYR A 276 16.39 -10.14 19.68
N ASN A 277 17.46 -10.92 19.56
CA ASN A 277 18.63 -10.82 20.44
C ASN A 277 19.78 -10.06 19.76
N VAL A 278 20.14 -10.45 18.54
CA VAL A 278 21.30 -9.89 17.82
C VAL A 278 20.83 -9.34 16.48
N ALA A 279 21.18 -8.09 16.17
CA ALA A 279 21.02 -7.54 14.83
C ALA A 279 22.39 -7.13 14.28
N HIS A 280 22.60 -7.36 12.98
CA HIS A 280 23.76 -6.84 12.26
C HIS A 280 23.38 -5.58 11.48
N TYR A 281 24.30 -4.61 11.48
CA TYR A 281 24.11 -3.25 10.95
C TYR A 281 23.14 -2.38 11.75
N ALA A 282 23.16 -1.07 11.50
CA ALA A 282 22.30 -0.13 12.21
C ALA A 282 20.84 -0.36 11.80
N LEU A 283 20.06 -0.95 12.71
CA LEU A 283 18.61 -0.93 12.60
C LEU A 283 18.11 0.50 12.89
N PRO A 284 17.15 1.03 12.12
CA PRO A 284 16.41 2.22 12.51
C PRO A 284 15.94 2.08 13.96
N LEU A 285 16.27 3.06 14.80
CA LEU A 285 15.88 3.05 16.21
C LEU A 285 14.35 3.18 16.31
N ASP A 286 13.70 2.14 16.81
CA ASP A 286 12.29 2.18 17.19
C ASP A 286 12.13 1.51 18.55
N SER A 287 11.58 2.24 19.52
CA SER A 287 11.43 1.80 20.91
C SER A 287 10.45 0.63 21.07
N SER A 288 9.65 0.32 20.05
CA SER A 288 8.77 -0.85 20.06
C SER A 288 9.54 -2.16 19.83
N ASN A 289 10.75 -2.14 19.26
CA ASN A 289 11.58 -3.33 19.17
C ASN A 289 12.19 -3.68 20.53
N LEU A 290 12.18 -4.97 20.90
CA LEU A 290 12.60 -5.44 22.20
C LEU A 290 13.71 -6.49 22.10
N THR A 291 14.67 -6.42 23.02
CA THR A 291 15.73 -7.44 23.19
C THR A 291 15.52 -8.22 24.49
N VAL A 292 14.43 -8.99 24.51
CA VAL A 292 13.95 -9.72 25.69
C VAL A 292 13.65 -11.17 25.35
N ASN A 293 13.70 -12.06 26.34
CA ASN A 293 13.27 -13.44 26.16
C ASN A 293 11.75 -13.48 25.91
N PRO A 294 11.25 -14.05 24.80
CA PRO A 294 9.82 -14.15 24.51
C PRO A 294 9.08 -15.16 25.40
N GLN A 295 9.77 -15.97 26.20
CA GLN A 295 9.19 -16.94 27.14
C GLN A 295 8.21 -17.92 26.47
N PHE A 296 8.72 -18.72 25.53
CA PHE A 296 7.94 -19.82 24.96
C PHE A 296 7.52 -20.85 26.02
N ILE A 297 6.34 -21.44 25.85
CA ILE A 297 5.81 -22.48 26.76
C ILE A 297 6.75 -23.69 26.82
N ASN A 298 7.13 -24.25 25.66
CA ASN A 298 8.07 -25.38 25.57
C ASN A 298 8.60 -25.56 24.14
N SER A 299 9.58 -24.74 23.73
CA SER A 299 10.17 -24.82 22.39
C SER A 299 10.90 -26.15 22.13
N ALA A 300 11.45 -26.80 23.16
CA ALA A 300 12.04 -28.13 23.04
C ALA A 300 11.03 -29.16 22.52
N ALA A 301 9.75 -29.04 22.89
CA ALA A 301 8.65 -29.87 22.39
C ALA A 301 7.92 -29.30 21.16
N ASN A 302 8.50 -28.32 20.45
CA ASN A 302 7.89 -27.58 19.32
C ASN A 302 6.66 -26.75 19.71
N ASN A 303 6.49 -26.41 20.98
CA ASN A 303 5.42 -25.52 21.44
C ASN A 303 5.97 -24.11 21.64
N TYR A 304 5.83 -23.30 20.58
CA TYR A 304 6.24 -21.91 20.52
C TYR A 304 5.15 -20.92 20.94
N GLY A 305 4.06 -21.39 21.56
CA GLY A 305 3.11 -20.50 22.22
C GLY A 305 3.76 -19.73 23.38
N LEU A 306 3.15 -18.63 23.80
CA LEU A 306 3.69 -17.72 24.81
C LEU A 306 3.23 -18.10 26.22
N ALA A 307 4.15 -18.15 27.18
CA ALA A 307 3.82 -18.39 28.58
C ALA A 307 3.14 -17.17 29.22
N VAL A 308 2.35 -17.38 30.27
CA VAL A 308 1.73 -16.29 31.04
C VAL A 308 2.81 -15.35 31.57
N GLY A 309 2.69 -14.06 31.28
CA GLY A 309 3.67 -13.04 31.65
C GLY A 309 4.76 -12.78 30.61
N SER A 310 4.71 -13.46 29.47
CA SER A 310 5.60 -13.16 28.33
C SER A 310 5.49 -11.68 27.93
N PRO A 311 6.63 -11.01 27.69
CA PRO A 311 6.63 -9.63 27.18
C PRO A 311 6.12 -9.51 25.74
N ALA A 312 5.89 -10.63 25.05
CA ALA A 312 5.35 -10.66 23.70
C ALA A 312 3.81 -10.58 23.67
N ILE A 313 3.14 -10.83 24.79
CA ILE A 313 1.67 -10.85 24.87
C ILE A 313 1.10 -9.42 24.85
N ASN A 314 0.07 -9.18 24.03
CA ASN A 314 -0.62 -7.89 23.88
C ASN A 314 0.35 -6.72 23.70
N SER A 315 1.40 -6.93 22.90
CA SER A 315 2.53 -6.01 22.78
C SER A 315 2.92 -5.70 21.35
N GLY A 316 2.24 -6.32 20.37
CA GLY A 316 2.48 -6.08 18.96
C GLY A 316 1.93 -4.73 18.50
N LEU A 317 2.21 -4.36 17.27
CA LEU A 317 1.76 -3.10 16.71
C LEU A 317 0.23 -3.07 16.58
N LEU A 318 -0.33 -1.88 16.74
CA LEU A 318 -1.76 -1.61 16.52
C LEU A 318 -2.10 -1.54 15.03
N TYR A 319 -1.07 -1.37 14.21
CA TYR A 319 -1.18 -1.26 12.77
C TYR A 319 0.08 -1.86 12.16
N GLN A 320 -0.17 -2.66 11.13
CA GLN A 320 0.82 -3.15 10.19
C GLN A 320 0.46 -2.62 8.81
N LEU A 321 1.45 -2.33 7.98
CA LEU A 321 1.27 -1.81 6.62
C LEU A 321 0.34 -2.70 5.79
N TYR A 322 0.38 -4.02 5.97
CA TYR A 322 -0.54 -4.97 5.29
C TYR A 322 -1.70 -5.44 6.17
N GLY A 323 -1.92 -4.77 7.29
CA GLY A 323 -2.97 -5.10 8.24
C GLY A 323 -2.69 -6.25 9.16
N LEU A 324 -3.56 -6.33 10.17
CA LEU A 324 -3.59 -7.46 11.08
C LEU A 324 -4.44 -8.56 10.44
N PRO A 325 -3.92 -9.80 10.33
CA PRO A 325 -4.70 -10.89 9.78
C PRO A 325 -5.91 -11.22 10.68
N ALA A 326 -6.95 -11.80 10.10
CA ALA A 326 -8.13 -12.24 10.87
C ALA A 326 -7.79 -13.40 11.83
N HIS A 327 -6.81 -14.22 11.46
CA HIS A 327 -6.45 -15.43 12.19
C HIS A 327 -4.95 -15.54 12.49
N ASP A 328 -4.60 -16.32 13.51
CA ASP A 328 -3.21 -16.71 13.80
C ASP A 328 -2.78 -17.95 12.99
N LEU A 329 -1.56 -18.45 13.22
CA LEU A 329 -1.00 -19.63 12.54
C LEU A 329 -1.92 -20.86 12.57
N PHE A 330 -2.71 -21.04 13.63
CA PHE A 330 -3.53 -22.24 13.84
C PHE A 330 -5.03 -21.98 13.64
N ASN A 331 -5.39 -20.90 12.94
CA ASN A 331 -6.76 -20.47 12.68
C ASN A 331 -7.51 -19.92 13.92
N GLY A 332 -6.78 -19.58 14.99
CA GLY A 332 -7.33 -18.87 16.15
C GLY A 332 -7.66 -17.41 15.80
N VAL A 333 -8.42 -16.72 16.66
CA VAL A 333 -8.64 -15.26 16.50
C VAL A 333 -7.30 -14.57 16.69
N ARG A 334 -6.92 -13.68 15.75
CA ARG A 334 -5.61 -13.01 15.81
C ARG A 334 -5.52 -11.86 16.80
N VAL A 335 -6.60 -11.12 17.04
CA VAL A 335 -6.56 -9.94 17.91
C VAL A 335 -7.31 -10.27 19.19
N ILE A 336 -6.58 -10.67 20.24
CA ILE A 336 -7.14 -10.93 21.56
C ILE A 336 -6.59 -9.91 22.55
N GLY A 337 -7.48 -9.04 23.02
CA GLY A 337 -7.09 -7.92 23.87
C GLY A 337 -6.69 -6.68 23.06
N SER A 338 -5.87 -5.84 23.65
CA SER A 338 -5.65 -4.47 23.17
C SER A 338 -4.80 -4.39 21.91
N GLN A 339 -3.97 -5.41 21.69
CA GLN A 339 -3.00 -5.54 20.61
C GLN A 339 -2.82 -7.04 20.36
N ILE A 340 -2.32 -7.40 19.17
CA ILE A 340 -1.89 -8.77 18.91
C ILE A 340 -0.71 -9.16 19.81
N ASP A 341 -0.50 -10.46 19.96
CA ASP A 341 0.76 -11.01 20.41
C ASP A 341 1.78 -10.96 19.28
N ARG A 342 3.05 -10.72 19.63
CA ARG A 342 4.15 -10.81 18.67
C ARG A 342 4.41 -12.27 18.30
N GLY A 343 4.79 -12.50 17.06
CA GLY A 343 5.02 -13.83 16.49
C GLY A 343 3.75 -14.46 15.92
N ALA A 344 3.84 -15.73 15.52
CA ALA A 344 2.84 -16.39 14.68
C ALA A 344 1.57 -16.87 15.41
N ILE A 345 1.62 -16.96 16.73
CA ILE A 345 0.58 -17.58 17.56
C ILE A 345 0.00 -16.54 18.50
N GLU A 346 -1.33 -16.47 18.59
CA GLU A 346 -2.04 -15.60 19.53
C GLU A 346 -2.39 -16.37 20.81
N SER A 347 -2.14 -15.78 21.98
CA SER A 347 -2.58 -16.32 23.26
C SER A 347 -4.03 -15.94 23.57
N SER A 348 -4.67 -16.68 24.49
CA SER A 348 -6.04 -16.38 24.93
C SER A 348 -6.15 -15.24 25.96
N LEU A 349 -5.05 -14.51 26.20
CA LEU A 349 -4.97 -13.51 27.26
C LEU A 349 -5.47 -12.16 26.74
N ASN A 350 -6.52 -11.62 27.37
CA ASN A 350 -7.17 -10.38 26.97
C ASN A 350 -7.01 -9.32 28.08
N ASN A 351 -6.43 -8.16 27.74
CA ASN A 351 -6.22 -7.04 28.66
C ASN A 351 -7.20 -5.86 28.45
N LEU A 352 -8.21 -5.99 27.60
CA LEU A 352 -9.19 -4.93 27.34
C LEU A 352 -10.23 -4.86 28.43
N THR A 353 -10.58 -3.62 28.78
CA THR A 353 -11.87 -3.34 29.43
C THR A 353 -12.89 -2.96 28.37
N THR A 354 -14.10 -3.52 28.43
CA THR A 354 -15.12 -3.31 27.39
C THR A 354 -16.41 -2.68 27.94
N ALA A 355 -16.98 -1.72 27.21
CA ALA A 355 -18.37 -1.29 27.36
C ALA A 355 -19.20 -1.67 26.14
N ILE A 356 -20.50 -1.83 26.34
CA ILE A 356 -21.48 -2.03 25.27
C ILE A 356 -22.48 -0.88 25.32
N VAL A 357 -22.60 -0.14 24.21
CA VAL A 357 -23.65 0.85 23.99
C VAL A 357 -24.93 0.13 23.60
N THR A 358 -26.00 0.36 24.35
CA THR A 358 -27.27 -0.39 24.25
C THR A 358 -28.47 0.47 23.86
N ASN A 359 -28.31 1.79 23.83
CA ASN A 359 -29.34 2.70 23.33
C ASN A 359 -28.74 3.88 22.55
N THR A 360 -29.57 4.48 21.70
CA THR A 360 -29.20 5.65 20.88
C THR A 360 -29.44 6.99 21.57
N GLY A 361 -29.94 6.99 22.81
CA GLY A 361 -30.28 8.21 23.52
C GLY A 361 -29.04 8.98 23.93
N ASP A 362 -29.08 10.30 23.73
CA ASP A 362 -28.09 11.23 24.26
C ASP A 362 -28.81 12.35 25.02
N ASN A 363 -28.52 12.49 26.31
CA ASN A 363 -29.10 13.54 27.16
C ASN A 363 -28.24 14.82 27.21
N GLY A 364 -27.12 14.84 26.48
CA GLY A 364 -26.22 15.98 26.42
C GLY A 364 -25.51 16.34 27.73
N ASN A 365 -25.47 15.42 28.70
CA ASN A 365 -24.89 15.71 30.02
C ASN A 365 -23.58 14.95 30.23
N ASN A 366 -22.45 15.67 30.19
CA ASN A 366 -21.12 15.09 30.41
C ASN A 366 -20.89 14.61 31.84
N SER A 367 -21.54 15.24 32.83
CA SER A 367 -21.41 14.91 34.25
C SER A 367 -22.35 13.81 34.72
N ALA A 368 -23.43 13.54 33.99
CA ALA A 368 -24.41 12.50 34.27
C ALA A 368 -25.04 11.96 32.96
N PRO A 369 -24.25 11.27 32.12
CA PRO A 369 -24.73 10.78 30.84
C PRO A 369 -25.79 9.69 31.04
N LEU A 370 -26.70 9.56 30.07
CA LEU A 370 -27.71 8.50 30.06
C LEU A 370 -27.02 7.13 30.10
N ALA A 371 -27.40 6.25 31.03
CA ALA A 371 -26.82 4.91 31.13
C ALA A 371 -27.00 4.12 29.82
N GLY A 372 -25.96 3.38 29.42
CA GLY A 372 -25.95 2.61 28.17
C GLY A 372 -25.79 3.42 26.88
N SER A 373 -25.65 4.76 26.98
CA SER A 373 -25.37 5.62 25.81
C SER A 373 -23.88 5.64 25.43
N LEU A 374 -23.59 6.12 24.21
CA LEU A 374 -22.22 6.38 23.76
C LEU A 374 -21.47 7.36 24.70
N ARG A 375 -22.13 8.41 25.18
CA ARG A 375 -21.55 9.39 26.11
C ARG A 375 -21.17 8.73 27.45
N ALA A 376 -22.00 7.83 27.95
CA ALA A 376 -21.67 7.06 29.16
C ALA A 376 -20.49 6.10 28.94
N ALA A 377 -20.41 5.46 27.78
CA ALA A 377 -19.30 4.59 27.44
C ALA A 377 -17.96 5.35 27.35
N ILE A 378 -17.94 6.53 26.71
CA ILE A 378 -16.74 7.40 26.65
C ILE A 378 -16.31 7.84 28.05
N ARG A 379 -17.27 8.22 28.91
CA ARG A 379 -16.95 8.55 30.31
C ARG A 379 -16.28 7.39 31.03
N SER A 380 -16.80 6.17 30.87
CA SER A 380 -16.19 4.97 31.47
C SER A 380 -14.79 4.72 30.92
N ALA A 381 -14.58 4.92 29.63
CA ALA A 381 -13.27 4.78 29.00
C ALA A 381 -12.24 5.77 29.56
N ASN A 382 -12.63 7.04 29.78
CA ASN A 382 -11.75 8.05 30.36
C ASN A 382 -11.39 7.80 31.84
N LEU A 383 -12.18 6.98 32.54
CA LEU A 383 -11.89 6.58 33.92
C LEU A 383 -11.07 5.29 34.01
N ALA A 384 -10.86 4.60 32.88
CA ALA A 384 -10.10 3.36 32.84
C ALA A 384 -8.58 3.63 32.86
N SER A 385 -7.82 2.75 33.51
CA SER A 385 -6.36 2.85 33.60
C SER A 385 -5.61 2.22 32.43
N GLY A 386 -6.31 1.55 31.52
CA GLY A 386 -5.73 0.82 30.39
C GLY A 386 -6.58 0.91 29.13
N PRO A 387 -6.21 0.17 28.08
CA PRO A 387 -6.93 0.16 26.81
C PRO A 387 -8.41 -0.22 26.98
N TYR A 388 -9.28 0.54 26.33
CA TYR A 388 -10.72 0.42 26.48
C TYR A 388 -11.40 0.23 25.12
N GLN A 389 -12.33 -0.73 25.04
CA GLN A 389 -13.12 -0.98 23.84
C GLN A 389 -14.60 -0.64 24.08
N ILE A 390 -15.18 0.12 23.17
CA ILE A 390 -16.60 0.46 23.14
C ILE A 390 -17.22 -0.24 21.93
N ASN A 391 -18.05 -1.24 22.21
CA ASN A 391 -18.83 -1.98 21.22
C ASN A 391 -20.30 -1.56 21.28
N PHE A 392 -21.10 -2.00 20.31
CA PHE A 392 -22.51 -1.64 20.19
C PHE A 392 -23.41 -2.88 20.07
N SER A 393 -24.53 -2.85 20.79
CA SER A 393 -25.60 -3.85 20.72
C SER A 393 -26.94 -3.12 20.79
N LEU A 394 -27.33 -2.48 19.68
CA LEU A 394 -28.56 -1.72 19.55
C LEU A 394 -29.68 -2.60 18.99
N SER A 395 -30.88 -2.50 19.54
CA SER A 395 -32.07 -3.19 19.04
C SER A 395 -32.75 -2.39 17.92
N GLY A 396 -33.23 -3.07 16.87
CA GLY A 396 -33.95 -2.45 15.76
C GLY A 396 -33.28 -2.69 14.41
N GLY A 397 -33.78 -2.06 13.35
CA GLY A 397 -33.18 -2.11 12.02
C GLY A 397 -32.14 -1.01 11.80
N CYS A 398 -31.17 -1.26 10.91
CA CYS A 398 -30.20 -0.25 10.49
C CYS A 398 -30.82 0.80 9.55
N PRO A 399 -30.35 2.06 9.57
CA PRO A 399 -29.33 2.58 10.47
C PRO A 399 -29.91 3.07 11.81
N HIS A 400 -29.13 2.91 12.89
CA HIS A 400 -29.37 3.55 14.19
C HIS A 400 -28.81 4.97 14.18
N ILE A 401 -29.53 5.93 14.77
CA ILE A 401 -29.11 7.34 14.78
C ILE A 401 -28.96 7.83 16.23
N ILE A 402 -27.76 8.28 16.57
CA ILE A 402 -27.45 9.02 17.81
C ILE A 402 -27.44 10.50 17.46
N ASN A 403 -28.44 11.25 17.93
CA ASN A 403 -28.49 12.70 17.75
C ASN A 403 -27.85 13.40 18.94
N MET A 404 -26.83 14.21 18.68
CA MET A 404 -26.15 15.01 19.69
C MET A 404 -26.70 16.43 19.70
N SER A 405 -26.98 16.94 20.90
CA SER A 405 -27.44 18.32 21.14
C SER A 405 -26.40 19.20 21.84
N THR A 406 -25.34 18.58 22.37
CA THR A 406 -24.24 19.23 23.09
C THR A 406 -22.93 18.48 22.81
N GLU A 407 -21.83 19.20 22.97
CA GLU A 407 -20.47 18.69 22.75
C GLU A 407 -20.18 17.39 23.51
N MET A 408 -19.56 16.41 22.85
CA MET A 408 -19.13 15.14 23.45
C MET A 408 -17.98 15.35 24.44
N LEU A 409 -17.85 14.46 25.42
CA LEU A 409 -16.65 14.36 26.25
C LEU A 409 -15.41 14.15 25.37
N ASP A 410 -14.30 14.80 25.73
CA ASP A 410 -12.98 14.50 25.20
C ASP A 410 -12.60 13.04 25.43
N VAL A 411 -11.82 12.46 24.51
CA VAL A 411 -11.19 11.15 24.68
C VAL A 411 -9.77 11.34 25.18
N THR A 412 -9.49 10.90 26.40
CA THR A 412 -8.18 11.14 27.07
C THR A 412 -7.31 9.89 27.23
N GLY A 413 -7.87 8.70 26.99
CA GLY A 413 -7.18 7.41 27.10
C GLY A 413 -6.97 6.71 25.75
N GLN A 414 -6.62 5.43 25.82
CA GLN A 414 -6.54 4.56 24.63
C GLN A 414 -7.91 3.91 24.41
N VAL A 415 -8.66 4.41 23.43
CA VAL A 415 -10.05 4.03 23.21
C VAL A 415 -10.26 3.54 21.77
N THR A 416 -10.81 2.34 21.66
CA THR A 416 -11.34 1.79 20.41
C THR A 416 -12.86 1.88 20.44
N ILE A 417 -13.45 2.57 19.48
CA ILE A 417 -14.89 2.68 19.27
C ILE A 417 -15.24 1.90 18.00
N ASP A 418 -15.91 0.77 18.16
CA ASP A 418 -16.09 -0.21 17.09
C ASP A 418 -17.56 -0.55 16.88
N ALA A 419 -18.15 -0.01 15.81
CA ALA A 419 -19.54 -0.26 15.44
C ALA A 419 -19.73 -1.51 14.57
N ARG A 420 -18.66 -2.24 14.23
CA ARG A 420 -18.73 -3.47 13.43
C ARG A 420 -19.45 -4.61 14.15
N THR A 421 -19.65 -4.49 15.47
CA THR A 421 -20.41 -5.45 16.26
C THR A 421 -21.94 -5.37 16.06
N LEU A 422 -22.44 -4.36 15.34
CA LEU A 422 -23.87 -4.22 15.07
C LEU A 422 -24.36 -5.21 14.02
N SER A 423 -25.53 -5.81 14.30
CA SER A 423 -26.22 -6.65 13.33
C SER A 423 -26.54 -5.87 12.06
N GLY A 424 -26.29 -6.47 10.90
CA GLY A 424 -26.48 -5.84 9.59
C GLY A 424 -25.26 -5.07 9.07
N TRP A 425 -24.22 -4.88 9.89
CA TRP A 425 -22.98 -4.27 9.41
C TRP A 425 -22.31 -5.18 8.38
N THR A 426 -21.89 -4.60 7.25
CA THR A 426 -20.98 -5.24 6.30
C THR A 426 -19.91 -4.24 5.91
N GLY A 427 -18.66 -4.68 5.83
CA GLY A 427 -17.56 -3.85 5.36
C GLY A 427 -17.49 -3.82 3.83
N ASN A 428 -16.55 -3.03 3.29
CA ASN A 428 -16.34 -2.97 1.85
C ASN A 428 -15.72 -4.28 1.34
N SER A 429 -15.99 -4.60 0.08
CA SER A 429 -15.49 -5.83 -0.55
C SER A 429 -14.15 -5.68 -1.28
N ASP A 430 -13.77 -4.44 -1.64
CA ASP A 430 -12.55 -4.16 -2.41
C ASP A 430 -12.00 -2.75 -2.13
N TYR A 431 -10.71 -2.55 -2.36
CA TYR A 431 -10.09 -1.23 -2.31
C TYR A 431 -10.65 -0.31 -3.40
N GLY A 432 -10.67 0.99 -3.15
CA GLY A 432 -11.20 1.98 -4.09
C GLY A 432 -12.73 1.99 -4.22
N ARG A 433 -13.45 1.05 -3.59
CA ARG A 433 -14.93 1.00 -3.59
C ARG A 433 -15.51 1.27 -2.22
N PHE A 434 -16.71 1.85 -2.21
CA PHE A 434 -17.52 1.96 -0.99
C PHE A 434 -18.85 1.24 -1.18
N ASP A 435 -18.91 0.00 -0.73
CA ASP A 435 -20.11 -0.85 -0.72
C ASP A 435 -20.47 -1.37 0.68
N ALA A 436 -19.82 -0.82 1.72
CA ALA A 436 -20.13 -1.10 3.11
C ALA A 436 -21.57 -0.74 3.50
N ASN A 437 -22.21 -1.62 4.25
CA ASN A 437 -23.44 -1.33 4.97
C ASN A 437 -23.11 -0.92 6.42
N LEU A 438 -22.89 0.37 6.65
CA LEU A 438 -22.69 0.89 7.99
C LEU A 438 -24.05 1.06 8.70
N CYS A 439 -24.10 0.72 9.99
CA CYS A 439 -25.35 0.62 10.76
C CYS A 439 -25.55 1.71 11.82
N LEU A 440 -24.59 2.60 12.02
CA LEU A 440 -24.64 3.63 13.07
C LEU A 440 -24.32 5.01 12.51
N VAL A 441 -25.24 5.96 12.69
CA VAL A 441 -25.05 7.39 12.42
C VAL A 441 -24.84 8.12 13.74
N VAL A 442 -23.75 8.88 13.84
CA VAL A 442 -23.57 9.91 14.87
C VAL A 442 -23.82 11.27 14.21
N ASN A 443 -24.90 11.94 14.63
CA ASN A 443 -25.38 13.17 14.02
C ASN A 443 -25.25 14.35 14.98
N GLY A 444 -24.35 15.28 14.66
CA GLY A 444 -24.14 16.53 15.40
C GLY A 444 -25.25 17.57 15.22
N SER A 445 -26.19 17.34 14.29
CA SER A 445 -27.37 18.19 14.02
C SER A 445 -27.06 19.67 13.74
N GLY A 446 -25.81 20.01 13.38
CA GLY A 446 -25.35 21.39 13.22
C GLY A 446 -25.14 22.15 14.53
N ALA A 447 -25.17 21.46 15.67
CA ALA A 447 -25.12 22.07 17.00
C ALA A 447 -23.80 21.80 17.77
N THR A 448 -23.00 20.85 17.30
CA THR A 448 -21.80 20.38 18.02
C THR A 448 -20.56 20.41 17.13
N PRO A 449 -19.39 20.74 17.68
CA PRO A 449 -18.18 20.90 16.86
C PRO A 449 -17.60 19.58 16.38
N TRP A 450 -17.76 18.50 17.16
CA TRP A 450 -17.22 17.16 16.87
C TRP A 450 -18.03 16.03 17.50
N ALA A 451 -17.93 14.83 16.91
CA ALA A 451 -18.37 13.58 17.52
C ALA A 451 -17.36 13.12 18.55
N PHE A 452 -16.08 13.12 18.15
CA PHE A 452 -14.95 12.67 18.96
C PHE A 452 -13.81 13.69 18.86
N HIS A 453 -13.25 14.03 20.01
CA HIS A 453 -12.13 14.94 20.13
C HIS A 453 -11.06 14.36 21.06
N VAL A 454 -9.82 14.35 20.60
CA VAL A 454 -8.64 14.08 21.43
C VAL A 454 -7.94 15.41 21.68
N PRO A 455 -7.99 15.97 22.90
CA PRO A 455 -7.44 17.29 23.18
C PRO A 455 -5.91 17.28 23.21
N SER A 456 -5.28 18.42 22.95
CA SER A 456 -3.81 18.58 22.88
C SER A 456 -3.07 18.16 24.15
N GLY A 457 -3.70 18.23 25.32
CA GLY A 457 -3.13 17.78 26.60
C GLY A 457 -3.12 16.26 26.80
N ALA A 458 -3.79 15.48 25.94
CA ALA A 458 -3.91 14.03 26.10
C ALA A 458 -2.79 13.28 25.38
N SER A 459 -1.53 13.43 25.84
CA SER A 459 -0.35 12.87 25.17
C SER A 459 -0.37 11.34 25.03
N ASN A 460 -1.01 10.63 25.96
CA ASN A 460 -1.11 9.16 25.97
C ASN A 460 -2.39 8.65 25.29
N ALA A 461 -3.23 9.55 24.77
CA ALA A 461 -4.47 9.14 24.12
C ALA A 461 -4.19 8.50 22.77
N ARG A 462 -5.01 7.49 22.48
CA ARG A 462 -5.12 6.89 21.15
C ARG A 462 -6.60 6.71 20.88
N LEU A 463 -7.04 7.10 19.69
CA LEU A 463 -8.42 6.96 19.27
C LEU A 463 -8.47 6.11 18.01
N THR A 464 -9.19 4.99 18.11
CA THR A 464 -9.50 4.11 16.99
C THR A 464 -11.00 4.13 16.75
N VAL A 465 -11.45 4.37 15.52
CA VAL A 465 -12.87 4.47 15.15
C VAL A 465 -13.15 3.64 13.90
N HIS A 466 -14.12 2.72 14.01
CA HIS A 466 -14.50 1.80 12.93
C HIS A 466 -16.00 1.71 12.70
N GLY A 467 -16.39 1.66 11.42
CA GLY A 467 -17.71 1.18 11.00
C GLY A 467 -18.87 2.14 11.22
N MET A 468 -18.60 3.44 11.37
CA MET A 468 -19.60 4.46 11.73
C MET A 468 -19.82 5.48 10.63
N MET A 469 -20.98 6.12 10.64
CA MET A 469 -21.36 7.23 9.77
C MET A 469 -21.43 8.54 10.57
N PHE A 470 -20.93 9.64 10.03
CA PHE A 470 -20.87 10.94 10.70
C PHE A 470 -21.48 12.08 9.87
N ALA A 471 -22.32 12.91 10.49
CA ALA A 471 -22.87 14.11 9.86
C ALA A 471 -23.14 15.24 10.87
N GLY A 472 -23.23 16.47 10.36
CA GLY A 472 -23.73 17.63 11.08
C GLY A 472 -22.78 18.21 12.14
N PHE A 473 -21.46 18.09 11.98
CA PHE A 473 -20.48 18.67 12.90
C PHE A 473 -19.94 20.02 12.40
N THR A 474 -19.85 21.02 13.28
CA THR A 474 -19.55 22.41 12.91
C THR A 474 -18.06 22.74 12.75
N ASP A 475 -17.16 21.85 13.15
CA ASP A 475 -15.71 21.96 12.90
C ASP A 475 -15.15 20.72 12.21
N ALA A 476 -15.11 19.57 12.90
CA ALA A 476 -14.75 18.30 12.28
C ALA A 476 -15.50 17.15 12.95
N ALA A 477 -15.97 16.14 12.20
CA ALA A 477 -16.61 14.99 12.83
C ALA A 477 -15.67 14.28 13.81
N ILE A 478 -14.39 14.15 13.44
CA ILE A 478 -13.33 13.66 14.32
C ILE A 478 -12.19 14.68 14.34
N ARG A 479 -11.84 15.15 15.53
CA ARG A 479 -10.77 16.14 15.74
C ARG A 479 -9.66 15.55 16.62
N LEU A 480 -8.43 15.62 16.14
CA LEU A 480 -7.25 15.05 16.79
C LEU A 480 -6.22 16.15 17.04
N ASP A 481 -6.19 16.69 18.26
CA ASP A 481 -5.31 17.79 18.66
C ASP A 481 -4.10 17.31 19.49
N GLY A 482 -4.22 16.15 20.14
CA GLY A 482 -3.17 15.49 20.93
C GLY A 482 -3.09 14.00 20.61
N GLY A 483 -2.47 13.22 21.49
CA GLY A 483 -2.33 11.76 21.32
C GLY A 483 -1.40 11.35 20.19
N SER A 484 -1.38 10.05 19.90
CA SER A 484 -0.63 9.47 18.77
C SER A 484 -1.23 8.13 18.33
N ASP A 485 -0.83 7.70 17.12
CA ASP A 485 -1.23 6.45 16.48
C ASP A 485 -2.76 6.27 16.40
N HIS A 486 -3.44 7.37 16.08
CA HIS A 486 -4.89 7.38 15.84
C HIS A 486 -5.24 6.59 14.59
N ARG A 487 -6.40 5.92 14.59
CA ARG A 487 -6.86 5.11 13.46
C ARG A 487 -8.31 5.38 13.12
N ILE A 488 -8.54 5.96 11.96
CA ILE A 488 -9.89 6.30 11.47
C ILE A 488 -10.13 5.52 10.19
N SER A 489 -10.90 4.43 10.25
CA SER A 489 -11.00 3.49 9.11
C SER A 489 -12.37 2.81 9.01
N GLY A 490 -12.84 2.56 7.80
CA GLY A 490 -14.14 1.93 7.54
C GLY A 490 -15.33 2.81 7.91
N ASN A 491 -15.16 4.14 7.86
CA ASN A 491 -16.20 5.10 8.24
C ASN A 491 -16.73 5.86 7.02
N GLN A 492 -17.94 6.39 7.15
CA GLN A 492 -18.52 7.33 6.20
C GLN A 492 -18.68 8.70 6.84
N PHE A 493 -18.28 9.75 6.14
CA PHE A 493 -18.47 11.14 6.57
C PHE A 493 -19.28 11.88 5.51
N GLY A 494 -20.45 12.38 5.89
CA GLY A 494 -21.40 13.01 4.96
C GLY A 494 -21.99 12.04 3.94
N ALA A 495 -22.64 12.58 2.90
CA ALA A 495 -23.48 11.81 1.96
C ALA A 495 -24.58 10.98 2.66
N ILE A 496 -25.14 11.51 3.76
CA ILE A 496 -26.21 10.90 4.55
C ILE A 496 -27.48 11.74 4.36
N PRO A 497 -28.56 11.18 3.79
CA PRO A 497 -29.81 11.92 3.57
C PRO A 497 -30.38 12.55 4.85
N PHE A 498 -30.99 13.73 4.70
CA PHE A 498 -31.68 14.46 5.79
C PHE A 498 -30.80 14.84 6.99
N THR A 499 -29.49 15.01 6.77
CA THR A 499 -28.53 15.50 7.78
C THR A 499 -27.84 16.78 7.35
N SER A 500 -27.37 17.57 8.31
CA SER A 500 -26.51 18.73 8.04
C SER A 500 -25.13 18.29 7.56
N THR A 501 -24.45 19.12 6.78
CA THR A 501 -23.07 18.86 6.34
C THR A 501 -22.08 18.96 7.50
N ASN A 502 -20.95 18.25 7.38
CA ASN A 502 -19.80 18.48 8.25
C ASN A 502 -19.03 19.72 7.75
N ALA A 503 -18.35 20.43 8.64
CA ALA A 503 -17.30 21.36 8.24
C ALA A 503 -16.12 20.58 7.61
N SER A 504 -15.45 19.74 8.38
CA SER A 504 -14.51 18.71 7.90
C SER A 504 -14.93 17.30 8.36
N ALA A 505 -14.51 16.27 7.65
CA ALA A 505 -14.67 14.90 8.12
C ALA A 505 -13.68 14.58 9.25
N VAL A 506 -12.39 14.76 8.95
CA VAL A 506 -11.30 14.50 9.90
C VAL A 506 -10.34 15.69 9.90
N ARG A 507 -9.98 16.15 11.10
CA ARG A 507 -8.96 17.17 11.29
C ARG A 507 -7.89 16.70 12.26
N VAL A 508 -6.63 16.77 11.83
CA VAL A 508 -5.45 16.47 12.65
C VAL A 508 -4.68 17.77 12.81
N SER A 509 -4.57 18.25 14.05
CA SER A 509 -4.06 19.60 14.32
C SER A 509 -2.97 19.61 15.40
N ASN A 510 -2.38 20.79 15.62
CA ASN A 510 -1.42 21.06 16.68
C ASN A 510 -0.20 20.12 16.62
N SER A 511 0.03 19.35 17.69
CA SER A 511 1.13 18.40 17.82
C SER A 511 0.62 16.97 18.03
N SER A 512 -0.60 16.68 17.56
CA SER A 512 -1.07 15.30 17.48
C SER A 512 -0.05 14.49 16.68
N GLY A 513 0.36 13.36 17.27
CA GLY A 513 1.22 12.40 16.58
C GLY A 513 0.51 11.80 15.37
N ARG A 514 1.15 10.82 14.76
CA ARG A 514 0.66 10.19 13.53
C ARG A 514 -0.80 9.75 13.66
N ALA A 515 -1.61 10.12 12.66
CA ALA A 515 -2.92 9.53 12.41
C ALA A 515 -2.90 8.75 11.09
N THR A 516 -3.54 7.58 11.10
CA THR A 516 -3.84 6.80 9.89
C THR A 516 -5.32 6.94 9.56
N ILE A 517 -5.60 7.57 8.42
CA ILE A 517 -6.94 7.81 7.89
C ILE A 517 -7.13 6.91 6.68
N GLY A 518 -7.99 5.90 6.84
CA GLY A 518 -8.16 4.80 5.92
C GLY A 518 -7.24 3.64 6.31
N GLY A 519 -6.74 2.91 5.32
CA GLY A 519 -5.86 1.78 5.59
C GLY A 519 -5.47 1.00 4.35
N PHE A 520 -4.58 0.03 4.58
CA PHE A 520 -4.02 -0.90 3.60
C PHE A 520 -4.16 -2.35 4.11
N ASP A 521 -4.82 -2.48 5.26
CA ASP A 521 -4.99 -3.70 6.01
C ASP A 521 -6.01 -4.62 5.36
N ASP A 522 -7.17 -4.08 5.07
CA ASP A 522 -8.26 -4.78 4.44
C ASP A 522 -9.21 -3.77 3.78
N PRO A 523 -9.93 -4.11 2.69
CA PRO A 523 -10.93 -3.23 2.09
C PRO A 523 -11.93 -2.60 3.06
N THR A 524 -12.26 -3.26 4.17
CA THR A 524 -13.13 -2.71 5.21
C THR A 524 -12.58 -1.45 5.88
N ALA A 525 -11.29 -1.12 5.71
CA ALA A 525 -10.68 0.10 6.24
C ALA A 525 -10.93 1.36 5.37
N VAL A 526 -11.40 1.20 4.13
CA VAL A 526 -11.70 2.32 3.22
C VAL A 526 -12.73 3.26 3.85
N ASN A 527 -12.39 4.55 3.97
CA ASN A 527 -13.37 5.58 4.36
C ASN A 527 -14.01 6.22 3.12
N LEU A 528 -15.27 6.62 3.28
CA LEU A 528 -15.95 7.55 2.37
C LEU A 528 -16.01 8.94 2.98
N ILE A 529 -15.52 9.95 2.27
CA ILE A 529 -15.45 11.34 2.76
C ILE A 529 -16.12 12.27 1.76
N ALA A 530 -17.26 12.83 2.15
CA ALA A 530 -18.18 13.46 1.22
C ALA A 530 -18.91 14.67 1.80
N GLY A 531 -19.27 15.63 0.96
CA GLY A 531 -20.20 16.71 1.32
C GLY A 531 -19.71 17.68 2.40
N SER A 532 -18.40 17.75 2.66
CA SER A 532 -17.83 18.67 3.65
C SER A 532 -17.86 20.12 3.13
N SER A 533 -18.29 21.05 3.97
CA SER A 533 -18.35 22.48 3.62
C SER A 533 -16.98 23.18 3.65
N ALA A 534 -15.98 22.54 4.26
CA ALA A 534 -14.56 22.89 4.23
C ALA A 534 -13.75 21.72 3.61
N PRO A 535 -12.42 21.58 3.83
CA PRO A 535 -11.70 20.40 3.39
C PRO A 535 -12.30 19.11 3.97
N GLY A 536 -12.37 18.04 3.17
CA GLY A 536 -12.78 16.72 3.64
C GLY A 536 -11.83 16.23 4.74
N ILE A 537 -10.54 16.16 4.42
CA ILE A 537 -9.47 15.91 5.40
C ILE A 537 -8.63 17.18 5.55
N TYR A 538 -8.41 17.61 6.79
CA TYR A 538 -7.56 18.78 7.09
C TYR A 538 -6.41 18.39 8.02
N LEU A 539 -5.18 18.51 7.53
CA LEU A 539 -3.94 18.27 8.29
C LEU A 539 -3.25 19.62 8.56
N ASP A 540 -3.42 20.13 9.78
CA ASP A 540 -2.78 21.33 10.30
C ASP A 540 -1.94 21.03 11.56
N ASN A 541 -1.17 19.94 11.49
CA ASN A 541 -0.31 19.45 12.57
C ASN A 541 1.19 19.59 12.26
N ALA A 542 1.93 20.24 13.15
CA ALA A 542 3.37 20.46 12.98
C ALA A 542 4.19 19.17 13.20
N ALA A 543 3.63 18.16 13.86
CA ALA A 543 4.26 16.85 14.04
C ALA A 543 4.35 16.05 12.72
N GLY A 544 3.41 16.29 11.79
CA GLY A 544 3.40 15.63 10.49
C GLY A 544 3.20 14.11 10.58
N GLY A 545 3.70 13.38 9.59
CA GLY A 545 3.81 11.92 9.66
C GLY A 545 2.49 11.16 9.53
N ASN A 546 1.42 11.81 9.07
CA ASN A 546 0.12 11.17 8.88
C ASN A 546 0.08 10.33 7.60
N VAL A 547 -0.79 9.34 7.59
CA VAL A 547 -0.99 8.45 6.43
C VAL A 547 -2.45 8.48 6.02
N LEU A 548 -2.70 8.83 4.76
CA LEU A 548 -4.00 8.76 4.09
C LEU A 548 -3.91 7.64 3.04
N GLY A 549 -4.52 6.49 3.35
CA GLY A 549 -4.47 5.30 2.51
C GLY A 549 -5.84 4.84 2.05
N ASN A 550 -6.03 4.62 0.75
CA ASN A 550 -7.25 4.04 0.16
C ASN A 550 -8.57 4.72 0.58
N ASN A 551 -8.60 6.05 0.72
CA ASN A 551 -9.85 6.76 0.96
C ASN A 551 -10.57 7.08 -0.35
N ILE A 552 -11.90 7.18 -0.29
CA ILE A 552 -12.77 7.63 -1.39
C ILE A 552 -13.33 8.99 -1.01
N ILE A 553 -12.98 10.02 -1.77
CA ILE A 553 -13.19 11.41 -1.40
C ILE A 553 -13.96 12.15 -2.49
N GLY A 554 -15.09 12.74 -2.10
CA GLY A 554 -15.95 13.57 -2.94
C GLY A 554 -17.09 12.82 -3.65
N PHE A 555 -17.37 11.58 -3.25
CA PHE A 555 -18.39 10.73 -3.86
C PHE A 555 -19.55 10.45 -2.89
N GLN A 556 -20.74 10.18 -3.43
CA GLN A 556 -21.88 9.68 -2.67
C GLN A 556 -21.60 8.24 -2.18
N ARG A 557 -22.55 7.67 -1.44
CA ARG A 557 -22.45 6.33 -0.85
C ARG A 557 -22.11 5.21 -1.84
N ASN A 558 -22.39 5.36 -3.13
CA ASN A 558 -22.04 4.36 -4.14
C ASN A 558 -20.59 4.46 -4.66
N GLY A 559 -19.83 5.47 -4.20
CA GLY A 559 -18.47 5.73 -4.68
C GLY A 559 -18.38 6.25 -6.11
N LEU A 560 -19.49 6.70 -6.71
CA LEU A 560 -19.57 7.11 -8.12
C LEU A 560 -20.22 8.49 -8.30
N ASP A 561 -21.38 8.71 -7.68
CA ASP A 561 -22.11 9.97 -7.86
C ASP A 561 -21.42 11.13 -7.11
N PRO A 562 -21.54 12.38 -7.57
CA PRO A 562 -20.85 13.52 -6.96
C PRO A 562 -21.41 13.88 -5.57
N ALA A 563 -20.50 14.08 -4.62
CA ALA A 563 -20.77 14.62 -3.28
C ALA A 563 -19.62 15.52 -2.81
N SER A 564 -19.54 16.72 -3.40
CA SER A 564 -18.40 17.61 -3.28
C SER A 564 -18.01 17.95 -1.84
N ASN A 565 -16.72 17.83 -1.55
CA ASN A 565 -16.06 18.61 -0.50
C ASN A 565 -15.60 19.94 -1.08
N GLN A 566 -15.30 20.95 -0.25
CA GLN A 566 -14.66 22.18 -0.76
C GLN A 566 -13.28 21.86 -1.37
N ILE A 567 -12.42 21.27 -0.56
CA ILE A 567 -11.13 20.70 -0.95
C ILE A 567 -11.18 19.22 -0.56
N GLY A 568 -10.65 18.31 -1.38
CA GLY A 568 -10.58 16.90 -1.00
C GLY A 568 -9.70 16.71 0.24
N VAL A 569 -8.43 17.07 0.11
CA VAL A 569 -7.42 17.00 1.19
C VAL A 569 -6.62 18.30 1.28
N TYR A 570 -6.47 18.85 2.49
CA TYR A 570 -5.70 20.06 2.72
C TYR A 570 -4.58 19.84 3.75
N LEU A 571 -3.33 20.09 3.36
CA LEU A 571 -2.14 20.08 4.22
C LEU A 571 -1.69 21.52 4.44
N PHE A 572 -1.68 21.98 5.69
CA PHE A 572 -1.25 23.32 6.07
C PHE A 572 -0.19 23.27 7.17
N ASN A 573 1.04 23.69 6.84
CA ASN A 573 2.19 23.59 7.73
C ASN A 573 2.36 22.18 8.35
N SER A 574 2.08 21.14 7.58
CA SER A 574 2.14 19.74 8.01
C SER A 574 3.18 18.98 7.17
N PRO A 575 4.33 18.59 7.75
CA PRO A 575 5.40 17.91 7.04
C PRO A 575 5.22 16.38 6.97
N ASN A 576 5.96 15.73 6.06
CA ASN A 576 6.19 14.28 6.05
C ASN A 576 4.91 13.42 6.05
N ASN A 577 3.84 13.86 5.38
CA ASN A 577 2.62 13.08 5.24
C ASN A 577 2.64 12.23 3.97
N TYR A 578 1.93 11.11 4.02
CA TYR A 578 1.81 10.14 2.93
C TYR A 578 0.36 10.06 2.44
N LEU A 579 0.12 10.38 1.18
CA LEU A 579 -1.17 10.22 0.50
C LEU A 579 -1.00 9.16 -0.56
N LEU A 580 -1.58 7.98 -0.31
CA LEU A 580 -1.36 6.78 -1.12
C LEU A 580 -2.67 6.13 -1.53
N TYR A 581 -2.81 5.78 -2.81
CA TYR A 581 -3.94 5.01 -3.36
C TYR A 581 -5.34 5.62 -3.10
N ASN A 582 -5.45 6.94 -2.91
CA ASN A 582 -6.75 7.57 -2.67
C ASN A 582 -7.45 7.88 -4.00
N TYR A 583 -8.79 7.77 -4.00
CA TYR A 583 -9.66 8.26 -5.06
C TYR A 583 -10.20 9.63 -4.66
N ILE A 584 -9.84 10.68 -5.40
CA ILE A 584 -10.16 12.08 -5.02
C ILE A 584 -10.75 12.81 -6.22
N ALA A 585 -12.04 13.08 -6.20
CA ALA A 585 -12.69 13.84 -7.27
C ALA A 585 -13.85 14.70 -6.76
N ASN A 586 -14.52 15.39 -7.69
CA ASN A 586 -15.69 16.21 -7.44
C ASN A 586 -15.48 17.33 -6.40
N SER A 587 -14.25 17.72 -6.08
CA SER A 587 -14.00 18.85 -5.17
C SER A 587 -14.46 20.14 -5.82
N SER A 588 -15.14 21.02 -5.08
CA SER A 588 -15.63 22.31 -5.60
C SER A 588 -14.52 23.37 -5.74
N ALA A 589 -13.35 23.09 -5.17
CA ALA A 589 -12.07 23.74 -5.46
C ALA A 589 -11.04 22.68 -5.88
N THR A 590 -9.94 22.54 -5.16
CA THR A 590 -8.80 21.66 -5.54
C THR A 590 -8.99 20.25 -5.00
N GLY A 591 -8.49 19.24 -5.72
CA GLY A 591 -8.43 17.86 -5.20
C GLY A 591 -7.56 17.76 -3.95
N VAL A 592 -6.28 18.11 -4.08
CA VAL A 592 -5.31 18.18 -2.96
C VAL A 592 -4.63 19.53 -2.91
N THR A 593 -4.62 20.18 -1.74
CA THR A 593 -3.87 21.43 -1.52
C THR A 593 -2.77 21.23 -0.49
N ILE A 594 -1.56 21.71 -0.79
CA ILE A 594 -0.39 21.71 0.10
C ILE A 594 0.07 23.15 0.27
N SER A 595 0.11 23.64 1.50
CA SER A 595 0.29 25.06 1.79
C SER A 595 1.14 25.29 3.03
N GLY A 596 1.92 26.37 3.04
CA GLY A 596 2.71 26.81 4.18
C GLY A 596 4.15 26.29 4.16
N ALA A 597 5.08 27.12 4.65
CA ALA A 597 6.53 26.87 4.58
C ALA A 597 6.98 25.61 5.34
N ALA A 598 6.19 25.14 6.31
CA ALA A 598 6.47 23.90 7.05
C ALA A 598 5.90 22.64 6.39
N SER A 599 5.06 22.77 5.34
CA SER A 599 4.59 21.63 4.54
C SER A 599 5.71 21.14 3.62
N THR A 600 6.58 20.30 4.16
CA THR A 600 7.77 19.77 3.47
C THR A 600 7.86 18.26 3.55
N GLY A 601 8.48 17.62 2.56
CA GLY A 601 8.68 16.16 2.58
C GLY A 601 7.38 15.34 2.42
N ASN A 602 6.31 15.95 1.92
CA ASN A 602 5.05 15.25 1.68
C ASN A 602 5.14 14.37 0.42
N ILE A 603 4.50 13.21 0.44
CA ILE A 603 4.54 12.22 -0.65
C ILE A 603 3.12 11.92 -1.11
N LEU A 604 2.86 12.11 -2.40
CA LEU A 604 1.62 11.74 -3.09
C LEU A 604 1.96 10.69 -4.14
N GLN A 605 1.55 9.44 -3.95
CA GLN A 605 1.82 8.35 -4.88
C GLN A 605 0.60 7.48 -5.11
N TYR A 606 0.49 6.91 -6.32
CA TYR A 606 -0.56 5.97 -6.71
C TYR A 606 -2.00 6.48 -6.54
N ASN A 607 -2.21 7.77 -6.32
CA ASN A 607 -3.55 8.32 -6.18
C ASN A 607 -4.25 8.41 -7.55
N ARG A 608 -5.58 8.31 -7.52
CA ARG A 608 -6.47 8.55 -8.65
C ARG A 608 -7.21 9.87 -8.40
N ILE A 609 -6.70 10.95 -8.96
CA ILE A 609 -7.22 12.31 -8.78
C ILE A 609 -8.06 12.67 -10.01
N GLY A 610 -9.36 12.92 -9.80
CA GLY A 610 -10.32 13.21 -10.86
C GLY A 610 -10.89 11.96 -11.55
N GLN A 611 -10.67 10.78 -10.97
CA GLN A 611 -11.18 9.49 -11.44
C GLN A 611 -11.94 8.74 -10.34
N ASP A 612 -12.98 7.99 -10.73
CA ASP A 612 -13.67 7.03 -9.87
C ASP A 612 -13.14 5.59 -10.06
N TYR A 613 -13.56 4.67 -9.21
CA TYR A 613 -13.06 3.28 -9.24
C TYR A 613 -13.48 2.47 -10.47
N THR A 614 -14.45 2.94 -11.25
CA THR A 614 -14.84 2.33 -12.53
C THR A 614 -14.09 2.93 -13.72
N GLY A 615 -13.24 3.93 -13.49
CA GLY A 615 -12.49 4.63 -14.52
C GLY A 615 -13.22 5.85 -15.09
N GLY A 616 -14.39 6.20 -14.56
CA GLY A 616 -15.06 7.45 -14.91
C GLY A 616 -14.25 8.65 -14.43
N LEU A 617 -14.34 9.77 -15.15
CA LEU A 617 -13.44 10.92 -14.98
C LEU A 617 -14.21 12.20 -14.61
N PRO A 618 -14.76 12.32 -13.39
CA PRO A 618 -15.52 13.50 -12.98
C PRO A 618 -14.68 14.76 -12.75
N GLY A 619 -13.36 14.63 -12.54
CA GLY A 619 -12.46 15.77 -12.35
C GLY A 619 -12.65 16.52 -11.02
N ASN A 620 -11.97 17.66 -10.88
CA ASN A 620 -12.13 18.62 -9.78
C ASN A 620 -12.31 20.03 -10.37
N GLN A 621 -12.95 20.96 -9.64
CA GLN A 621 -13.26 22.28 -10.19
C GLN A 621 -12.08 23.28 -10.17
N GLY A 622 -11.01 22.95 -9.44
CA GLY A 622 -9.72 23.65 -9.45
C GLY A 622 -8.62 22.75 -10.00
N ALA A 623 -7.40 22.91 -9.51
CA ALA A 623 -6.30 22.00 -9.86
C ALA A 623 -6.52 20.60 -9.27
N GLY A 624 -5.87 19.59 -9.86
CA GLY A 624 -5.78 18.27 -9.25
C GLY A 624 -4.99 18.33 -7.94
N VAL A 625 -3.79 18.89 -8.02
CA VAL A 625 -2.92 19.20 -6.87
C VAL A 625 -2.46 20.65 -6.94
N ALA A 626 -2.55 21.40 -5.84
CA ALA A 626 -2.05 22.77 -5.73
C ALA A 626 -1.00 22.90 -4.62
N ILE A 627 0.13 23.55 -4.91
CA ILE A 627 1.21 23.86 -3.96
C ILE A 627 1.34 25.38 -3.80
N ASN A 628 1.25 25.86 -2.57
CA ASN A 628 1.15 27.29 -2.25
C ASN A 628 1.99 27.70 -1.03
N PHE A 629 2.19 29.00 -0.86
CA PHE A 629 2.72 29.63 0.36
C PHE A 629 4.00 28.96 0.91
N ALA A 630 5.00 28.83 0.05
CA ALA A 630 6.34 28.29 0.31
C ALA A 630 6.40 26.79 0.67
N ALA A 631 5.32 26.04 0.47
CA ALA A 631 5.38 24.57 0.51
C ALA A 631 6.38 24.05 -0.54
N ARG A 632 7.22 23.10 -0.12
CA ARG A 632 8.45 22.71 -0.84
C ARG A 632 8.82 21.26 -0.59
N ASN A 633 9.69 20.69 -1.43
CA ASN A 633 10.18 19.31 -1.28
C ASN A 633 9.04 18.28 -1.22
N THR A 634 7.93 18.52 -1.95
CA THR A 634 6.87 17.54 -2.11
C THR A 634 7.23 16.59 -3.26
N ALA A 635 7.05 15.29 -3.07
CA ALA A 635 7.11 14.30 -4.14
C ALA A 635 5.70 13.98 -4.63
N ILE A 636 5.39 14.33 -5.88
CA ILE A 636 4.16 13.97 -6.57
C ILE A 636 4.53 12.97 -7.65
N GLY A 637 4.24 11.70 -7.37
CA GLY A 637 4.62 10.59 -8.24
C GLY A 637 5.97 10.00 -7.84
N ALA A 638 6.81 9.73 -8.83
CA ALA A 638 8.00 8.91 -8.65
C ALA A 638 9.11 9.57 -7.82
N PRO A 639 9.98 8.74 -7.20
CA PRO A 639 11.21 9.23 -6.63
C PRO A 639 12.20 9.70 -7.71
N LEU A 640 13.19 10.51 -7.32
CA LEU A 640 14.06 11.19 -8.29
C LEU A 640 14.80 10.22 -9.22
N LEU A 641 15.12 9.01 -8.73
CA LEU A 641 15.85 7.99 -9.49
C LEU A 641 14.99 6.79 -9.90
N GLY A 642 13.67 6.82 -9.64
CA GLY A 642 12.74 5.73 -9.99
C GLY A 642 11.62 6.17 -10.93
N ASP A 643 10.87 5.24 -11.48
CA ASP A 643 9.77 5.47 -12.44
C ASP A 643 8.41 4.93 -11.97
N TYR A 644 8.36 4.42 -10.74
CA TYR A 644 7.17 3.93 -10.05
C TYR A 644 6.56 5.00 -9.12
N GLY A 645 5.30 4.82 -8.70
CA GLY A 645 4.61 5.77 -7.79
C GLY A 645 3.77 6.84 -8.47
N GLY A 646 3.72 6.86 -9.81
CA GLY A 646 2.91 7.79 -10.60
C GLY A 646 1.46 7.90 -10.13
N ASN A 647 0.96 9.12 -9.98
CA ASN A 647 -0.46 9.37 -9.81
C ASN A 647 -1.14 9.46 -11.17
N PHE A 648 -2.43 9.14 -11.22
CA PHE A 648 -3.29 9.46 -12.35
C PHE A 648 -4.09 10.72 -12.01
N ILE A 649 -3.93 11.78 -12.80
CA ILE A 649 -4.55 13.09 -12.55
C ILE A 649 -5.32 13.52 -13.80
N ALA A 650 -6.64 13.60 -13.69
CA ALA A 650 -7.49 13.79 -14.85
C ALA A 650 -8.61 14.81 -14.67
N ARG A 651 -8.97 15.46 -15.77
CA ARG A 651 -10.16 16.31 -15.94
C ARG A 651 -10.37 17.37 -14.87
N SER A 652 -9.30 17.84 -14.27
CA SER A 652 -9.34 19.03 -13.43
C SER A 652 -9.68 20.24 -14.30
N VAL A 653 -10.53 21.14 -13.80
CA VAL A 653 -10.90 22.39 -14.49
C VAL A 653 -9.77 23.43 -14.41
N GLY A 654 -8.81 23.23 -13.50
CA GLY A 654 -7.48 23.85 -13.55
C GLY A 654 -6.38 22.86 -13.96
N PRO A 655 -5.10 23.22 -13.75
CA PRO A 655 -3.97 22.35 -14.06
C PRO A 655 -4.02 21.00 -13.34
N GLY A 656 -3.34 19.99 -13.88
CA GLY A 656 -3.15 18.73 -13.18
C GLY A 656 -2.41 18.95 -11.85
N VAL A 657 -1.21 19.50 -11.93
CA VAL A 657 -0.42 20.01 -10.80
C VAL A 657 -0.14 21.49 -11.02
N TRP A 658 -0.51 22.33 -10.06
CA TRP A 658 -0.20 23.75 -10.05
C TRP A 658 0.70 24.13 -8.88
N ILE A 659 1.88 24.67 -9.17
CA ILE A 659 2.79 25.23 -8.17
C ILE A 659 2.73 26.75 -8.32
N SER A 660 1.93 27.40 -7.48
CA SER A 660 1.54 28.80 -7.66
C SER A 660 2.71 29.77 -7.50
N PRO A 661 2.55 31.09 -7.77
CA PRO A 661 3.64 32.06 -7.63
C PRO A 661 4.19 32.16 -6.20
N SER A 662 3.40 31.72 -5.22
CA SER A 662 3.79 31.65 -3.82
C SER A 662 4.41 30.31 -3.42
N GLY A 663 4.40 29.30 -4.28
CA GLY A 663 4.94 27.97 -4.02
C GLY A 663 6.46 27.98 -3.81
N GLY A 664 6.96 26.97 -3.09
CA GLY A 664 8.39 26.81 -2.85
C GLY A 664 9.10 26.00 -3.95
N ASN A 665 10.34 25.61 -3.64
CA ASN A 665 11.23 24.88 -4.55
C ASN A 665 11.25 23.37 -4.24
N GLY A 666 11.93 22.59 -5.07
CA GLY A 666 12.14 21.15 -4.87
C GLY A 666 10.87 20.32 -4.95
N ASN A 667 9.78 20.87 -5.48
CA ASN A 667 8.54 20.13 -5.66
C ASN A 667 8.65 19.28 -6.92
N ARG A 668 8.81 17.98 -6.72
CA ARG A 668 9.10 17.01 -7.76
C ARG A 668 7.81 16.42 -8.30
N VAL A 669 7.64 16.47 -9.61
CA VAL A 669 6.48 15.90 -10.33
C VAL A 669 7.00 14.92 -11.37
N LEU A 670 6.96 13.62 -11.08
CA LEU A 670 7.62 12.59 -11.91
C LEU A 670 6.70 11.40 -12.18
N SER A 671 6.79 10.86 -13.40
CA SER A 671 6.09 9.65 -13.84
C SER A 671 4.57 9.59 -13.53
N ASN A 672 3.92 10.75 -13.34
CA ASN A 672 2.47 10.83 -13.26
C ASN A 672 1.87 10.72 -14.66
N GLU A 673 0.63 10.24 -14.72
CA GLU A 673 -0.18 10.23 -15.93
C GLU A 673 -1.23 11.34 -15.85
N PHE A 674 -1.28 12.18 -16.88
CA PHE A 674 -2.20 13.30 -16.96
C PHE A 674 -3.16 13.17 -18.14
N LEU A 675 -4.46 13.33 -17.90
CA LEU A 675 -5.49 13.21 -18.93
C LEU A 675 -6.52 14.35 -18.86
N ASP A 676 -6.62 15.11 -19.95
CA ASP A 676 -7.68 16.11 -20.16
C ASP A 676 -7.85 17.13 -19.01
N ASN A 677 -6.78 17.46 -18.29
CA ASN A 677 -6.79 18.61 -17.38
C ASN A 677 -6.80 19.90 -18.22
N GLN A 678 -7.49 20.93 -17.74
CA GLN A 678 -7.52 22.22 -18.42
C GLN A 678 -6.25 23.04 -18.11
N ASN A 679 -5.93 24.02 -18.97
CA ASN A 679 -4.70 24.81 -18.98
C ASN A 679 -3.46 24.02 -19.39
N VAL A 680 -2.80 23.32 -18.46
CA VAL A 680 -1.61 22.48 -18.70
C VAL A 680 -1.53 21.39 -17.62
N ASP A 681 -0.81 20.31 -17.91
CA ASP A 681 -0.64 19.19 -16.95
C ASP A 681 0.16 19.59 -15.71
N ILE A 682 1.25 20.35 -15.91
CA ILE A 682 2.11 20.88 -14.86
C ILE A 682 2.27 22.38 -15.13
N ASP A 683 1.86 23.20 -14.17
CA ASP A 683 1.83 24.67 -14.26
C ASP A 683 2.72 25.27 -13.15
N LEU A 684 3.64 26.16 -13.54
CA LEU A 684 4.50 26.90 -12.63
C LEU A 684 4.14 28.39 -12.63
N ALA A 685 3.99 28.93 -11.42
CA ALA A 685 3.66 30.33 -11.16
C ALA A 685 2.24 30.71 -11.63
N SER A 686 2.13 31.67 -12.55
CA SER A 686 0.84 32.22 -12.96
C SER A 686 0.11 31.23 -13.86
N ALA A 687 -1.18 31.02 -13.62
CA ALA A 687 -1.98 30.06 -14.38
C ALA A 687 -1.82 30.22 -15.90
N GLY A 688 -1.51 29.11 -16.56
CA GLY A 688 -1.21 29.03 -17.98
C GLY A 688 0.25 28.70 -18.27
N PRO A 689 0.60 28.37 -19.53
CA PRO A 689 1.95 27.95 -19.88
C PRO A 689 2.97 29.08 -19.69
N SER A 690 4.03 28.79 -18.94
CA SER A 690 5.19 29.67 -18.77
C SER A 690 6.26 29.41 -19.84
N SER A 691 6.98 30.47 -20.22
CA SER A 691 8.14 30.36 -21.12
C SER A 691 9.41 29.99 -20.37
N ASN A 692 10.35 29.34 -21.06
CA ASN A 692 11.71 29.15 -20.54
C ASN A 692 12.38 30.51 -20.23
N GLN A 693 13.06 30.58 -19.09
CA GLN A 693 13.75 31.76 -18.60
C GLN A 693 15.18 31.86 -19.15
N ALA A 694 15.66 33.09 -19.36
CA ALA A 694 17.04 33.36 -19.76
C ALA A 694 18.03 33.26 -18.59
N SER A 695 17.58 33.55 -17.37
CA SER A 695 18.33 33.37 -16.13
C SER A 695 17.96 32.03 -15.50
N ASN A 696 18.89 31.09 -15.38
CA ASN A 696 18.65 29.78 -14.77
C ASN A 696 19.73 29.50 -13.70
N PRO A 697 19.35 29.32 -12.42
CA PRO A 697 17.96 29.30 -11.90
C PRO A 697 17.31 30.69 -11.84
N ALA A 698 15.99 30.76 -12.05
CA ALA A 698 15.19 31.98 -11.93
C ALA A 698 14.52 32.09 -10.55
N VAL A 699 13.93 33.25 -10.27
CA VAL A 699 13.14 33.48 -9.05
C VAL A 699 11.70 33.05 -9.30
N GLY A 700 11.21 32.09 -8.50
CA GLY A 700 9.83 31.61 -8.55
C GLY A 700 9.70 30.18 -8.02
N PRO A 701 8.50 29.61 -8.04
CA PRO A 701 8.27 28.21 -7.66
C PRO A 701 9.14 27.29 -8.52
N ASN A 702 9.73 26.26 -7.90
CA ASN A 702 10.68 25.37 -8.55
C ASN A 702 11.78 26.11 -9.35
N GLN A 703 12.17 27.31 -8.90
CA GLN A 703 13.15 28.14 -9.58
C GLN A 703 12.81 28.45 -11.05
N LEU A 704 11.52 28.34 -11.42
CA LEU A 704 11.00 28.33 -12.79
C LEU A 704 11.84 27.43 -13.73
N GLN A 705 12.13 26.20 -13.29
CA GLN A 705 12.94 25.25 -14.03
C GLN A 705 12.52 25.17 -15.50
N ASN A 706 13.48 25.41 -16.40
CA ASN A 706 13.27 25.31 -17.83
C ASN A 706 12.98 23.87 -18.27
N TYR A 707 12.03 23.73 -19.20
CA TYR A 707 11.67 22.47 -19.84
C TYR A 707 12.54 22.18 -21.07
N PRO A 708 12.70 20.90 -21.47
CA PRO A 708 13.38 20.52 -22.70
C PRO A 708 12.65 21.05 -23.94
N VAL A 709 13.43 21.49 -24.93
CA VAL A 709 12.93 21.81 -26.27
C VAL A 709 13.28 20.67 -27.22
N LEU A 710 12.30 19.85 -27.57
CA LEU A 710 12.46 18.70 -28.46
C LEU A 710 12.43 19.14 -29.93
N THR A 711 13.31 18.57 -30.75
CA THR A 711 13.43 18.90 -32.18
C THR A 711 12.97 17.75 -33.08
N GLN A 712 13.15 16.50 -32.64
CA GLN A 712 12.80 15.32 -33.43
C GLN A 712 12.57 14.09 -32.54
N ALA A 713 11.63 13.23 -32.93
CA ALA A 713 11.53 11.87 -32.42
C ALA A 713 11.45 10.87 -33.60
N THR A 714 12.26 9.82 -33.57
CA THR A 714 12.29 8.76 -34.59
C THR A 714 12.22 7.38 -33.97
N ARG A 715 11.25 6.57 -34.40
CA ARG A 715 11.06 5.18 -33.97
C ARG A 715 11.74 4.22 -34.94
N SER A 716 12.59 3.32 -34.45
CA SER A 716 13.22 2.27 -35.25
C SER A 716 12.21 1.21 -35.70
N SER A 717 12.52 0.52 -36.79
CA SER A 717 11.75 -0.63 -37.28
C SER A 717 12.30 -1.94 -36.72
N GLY A 718 11.43 -2.91 -36.41
CA GLY A 718 11.84 -4.25 -35.98
C GLY A 718 10.94 -4.83 -34.91
N ALA A 719 11.24 -6.06 -34.46
CA ALA A 719 10.48 -6.74 -33.40
C ALA A 719 10.59 -6.05 -32.03
N ASN A 720 11.70 -5.35 -31.78
CA ASN A 720 11.97 -4.58 -30.56
C ASN A 720 12.30 -3.12 -30.93
N PRO A 721 11.30 -2.30 -31.27
CA PRO A 721 11.54 -0.93 -31.68
C PRO A 721 12.00 -0.05 -30.51
N SER A 722 12.76 0.98 -30.84
CA SER A 722 13.26 2.01 -29.92
C SER A 722 12.89 3.39 -30.44
N ILE A 723 12.72 4.38 -29.57
CA ILE A 723 12.52 5.78 -29.96
C ILE A 723 13.76 6.58 -29.64
N THR A 724 14.35 7.22 -30.66
CA THR A 724 15.41 8.21 -30.50
C THR A 724 14.80 9.60 -30.46
N VAL A 725 15.10 10.37 -29.41
CA VAL A 725 14.58 11.73 -29.20
C VAL A 725 15.76 12.71 -29.18
N ASN A 726 15.66 13.76 -30.01
CA ASN A 726 16.63 14.84 -30.09
C ASN A 726 16.04 16.13 -29.53
N GLY A 727 16.87 16.95 -28.88
CA GLY A 727 16.46 18.25 -28.37
C GLY A 727 17.58 18.99 -27.64
N ASN A 728 17.20 20.03 -26.91
CA ASN A 728 18.10 20.86 -26.12
C ASN A 728 17.47 21.22 -24.78
N LEU A 729 18.32 21.41 -23.76
CA LEU A 729 17.94 22.02 -22.50
C LEU A 729 18.86 23.21 -22.23
N ASN A 730 18.28 24.33 -21.81
CA ASN A 730 19.04 25.43 -21.21
C ASN A 730 18.55 25.59 -19.77
N SER A 731 19.40 25.36 -18.78
CA SER A 731 19.08 25.44 -17.36
C SER A 731 20.33 25.81 -16.53
N THR A 732 20.33 25.55 -15.21
CA THR A 732 21.46 25.84 -14.31
C THR A 732 22.78 25.28 -14.87
N PRO A 733 23.86 26.08 -14.96
CA PRO A 733 25.17 25.63 -15.45
C PRO A 733 25.80 24.51 -14.60
N ASN A 734 26.51 23.60 -15.27
CA ASN A 734 27.24 22.48 -14.66
C ASN A 734 26.37 21.63 -13.71
N ALA A 735 25.14 21.34 -14.12
CA ALA A 735 24.19 20.58 -13.31
C ALA A 735 23.60 19.40 -14.09
N SER A 736 23.19 18.37 -13.35
CA SER A 736 22.49 17.21 -13.89
C SER A 736 20.98 17.40 -13.79
N PHE A 737 20.28 16.99 -14.83
CA PHE A 737 18.82 17.00 -14.92
C PHE A 737 18.32 15.64 -15.36
N ARG A 738 17.29 15.15 -14.66
CA ARG A 738 16.48 14.03 -15.13
C ARG A 738 15.49 14.55 -16.17
N ILE A 739 15.40 13.87 -17.32
CA ILE A 739 14.47 14.17 -18.40
C ILE A 739 13.47 13.02 -18.51
N ASP A 740 12.21 13.26 -18.15
CA ASP A 740 11.13 12.28 -18.31
C ASP A 740 10.45 12.50 -19.66
N TYR A 741 10.24 11.40 -20.40
CA TYR A 741 9.56 11.42 -21.69
C TYR A 741 8.16 10.86 -21.57
N TYR A 742 7.23 11.52 -22.26
CA TYR A 742 5.83 11.12 -22.25
C TYR A 742 5.30 10.97 -23.66
N LEU A 743 4.46 9.95 -23.85
CA LEU A 743 3.71 9.72 -25.06
C LEU A 743 2.28 10.26 -24.91
N ALA A 744 1.81 10.97 -25.91
CA ALA A 744 0.44 11.47 -25.99
C ALA A 744 -0.11 11.30 -27.42
N THR A 745 -1.42 11.18 -27.56
CA THR A 745 -2.07 11.06 -28.89
C THR A 745 -2.04 12.35 -29.68
N ALA A 746 -1.98 13.50 -29.00
CA ALA A 746 -1.92 14.83 -29.59
C ALA A 746 -1.07 15.78 -28.74
N CYS A 747 -0.82 16.97 -29.29
CA CYS A 747 -0.30 18.10 -28.53
C CYS A 747 -1.45 18.81 -27.81
N ASP A 748 -1.12 19.66 -26.85
CA ASP A 748 -2.10 20.43 -26.09
C ASP A 748 -2.83 21.43 -27.00
N ALA A 749 -4.15 21.24 -27.11
CA ALA A 749 -5.02 22.11 -27.89
C ALA A 749 -5.35 23.43 -27.17
N THR A 750 -5.25 23.44 -25.84
CA THR A 750 -5.49 24.61 -24.99
C THR A 750 -4.23 25.46 -24.80
N ALA A 751 -3.05 24.87 -24.95
CA ALA A 751 -1.74 25.54 -24.93
C ALA A 751 -0.93 25.25 -26.22
N PRO A 752 -1.12 26.02 -27.31
CA PRO A 752 -0.51 25.73 -28.61
C PRO A 752 1.01 25.52 -28.54
N GLY A 753 1.47 24.36 -29.00
CA GLY A 753 2.88 23.99 -29.04
C GLY A 753 3.38 23.25 -27.80
N ARG A 754 2.58 23.12 -26.74
CA ARG A 754 2.89 22.28 -25.56
C ARG A 754 2.49 20.83 -25.79
N GLY A 755 3.15 19.92 -25.09
CA GLY A 755 2.78 18.50 -25.06
C GLY A 755 2.00 18.13 -23.80
N HIS A 756 1.53 16.88 -23.77
CA HIS A 756 0.93 16.26 -22.59
C HIS A 756 1.86 15.25 -21.95
N ALA A 757 1.73 15.06 -20.65
CA ALA A 757 2.40 14.05 -19.85
C ALA A 757 1.49 12.83 -19.61
N TYR A 758 0.95 12.22 -20.68
CA TYR A 758 -0.06 11.16 -20.55
C TYR A 758 0.54 9.80 -20.17
N SER A 759 1.33 9.15 -21.04
CA SER A 759 1.96 7.86 -20.72
C SER A 759 3.48 8.04 -20.57
N HIS A 760 4.01 7.79 -19.38
CA HIS A 760 5.45 7.84 -19.13
C HIS A 760 6.18 6.74 -19.91
N LEU A 761 7.22 7.10 -20.66
CA LEU A 761 7.99 6.19 -21.52
C LEU A 761 9.34 5.78 -20.90
N GLY A 762 9.79 6.51 -19.88
CA GLY A 762 11.11 6.37 -19.27
C GLY A 762 11.84 7.71 -19.20
N TRP A 763 13.02 7.70 -18.59
CA TRP A 763 13.80 8.89 -18.32
C TRP A 763 15.30 8.70 -18.61
N VAL A 764 16.03 9.80 -18.76
CA VAL A 764 17.49 9.82 -18.84
C VAL A 764 18.09 10.97 -18.03
N ASN A 765 19.36 10.89 -17.68
CA ASN A 765 20.12 12.03 -17.14
C ASN A 765 20.82 12.81 -18.24
N VAL A 766 20.72 14.14 -18.17
CA VAL A 766 21.37 15.09 -19.07
C VAL A 766 22.13 16.13 -18.26
N ASN A 767 23.39 16.39 -18.63
CA ASN A 767 24.24 17.37 -17.97
C ASN A 767 24.35 18.65 -18.80
N THR A 768 24.17 19.80 -18.15
CA THR A 768 24.45 21.10 -18.75
C THR A 768 25.93 21.44 -18.65
N ASN A 769 26.44 22.17 -19.64
CA ASN A 769 27.79 22.69 -19.64
C ASN A 769 27.92 23.98 -18.78
N GLY A 770 29.09 24.62 -18.81
CA GLY A 770 29.36 25.86 -18.09
C GLY A 770 28.53 27.08 -18.54
N SER A 771 27.82 27.00 -19.67
CA SER A 771 26.85 28.01 -20.12
C SER A 771 25.40 27.58 -19.88
N GLY A 772 25.14 26.52 -19.11
CA GLY A 772 23.80 26.03 -18.83
C GLY A 772 23.15 25.25 -19.97
N SER A 773 23.86 24.95 -21.04
CA SER A 773 23.29 24.30 -22.23
C SER A 773 23.62 22.81 -22.29
N ALA A 774 22.64 22.02 -22.72
CA ALA A 774 22.79 20.59 -22.98
C ALA A 774 22.15 20.20 -24.31
N ILE A 775 22.77 19.24 -24.99
CA ILE A 775 22.19 18.54 -26.15
C ILE A 775 21.56 17.25 -25.63
N ILE A 776 20.35 16.97 -26.07
CA ILE A 776 19.61 15.76 -25.73
C ILE A 776 19.64 14.85 -26.95
N VAL A 777 20.20 13.65 -26.77
CA VAL A 777 20.11 12.52 -27.72
C VAL A 777 19.84 11.28 -26.88
N SER A 778 18.59 10.86 -26.83
CA SER A 778 18.13 9.80 -25.92
C SER A 778 17.52 8.67 -26.73
N THR A 779 17.83 7.41 -26.37
CA THR A 779 17.20 6.23 -26.96
C THR A 779 16.39 5.51 -25.88
N LEU A 780 15.09 5.37 -26.10
CA LEU A 780 14.14 4.74 -25.19
C LEU A 780 13.59 3.46 -25.82
N THR A 781 13.25 2.46 -25.01
CA THR A 781 12.52 1.29 -25.47
C THR A 781 11.11 1.69 -25.87
N ALA A 782 10.62 1.21 -27.02
CA ALA A 782 9.29 1.53 -27.51
C ALA A 782 8.38 0.29 -27.42
N PRO A 783 7.16 0.39 -26.86
CA PRO A 783 6.28 -0.77 -26.81
C PRO A 783 5.87 -1.17 -28.23
N ALA A 784 5.97 -2.47 -28.57
CA ALA A 784 5.92 -2.97 -29.96
C ALA A 784 4.65 -2.56 -30.74
N ASN A 785 3.52 -2.39 -30.06
CA ASN A 785 2.19 -2.18 -30.66
C ASN A 785 1.65 -0.74 -30.51
N VAL A 786 2.50 0.25 -30.28
CA VAL A 786 2.05 1.64 -30.06
C VAL A 786 2.10 2.47 -31.34
N ALA A 787 1.02 3.21 -31.61
CA ALA A 787 0.88 4.10 -32.76
C ALA A 787 1.94 5.22 -32.77
N LEU A 788 2.24 5.75 -33.97
CA LEU A 788 3.06 6.94 -34.11
C LEU A 788 2.32 8.15 -33.52
N ASN A 789 2.77 8.57 -32.35
CA ASN A 789 2.10 9.52 -31.47
C ASN A 789 2.90 10.82 -31.35
N ARG A 790 2.63 11.63 -30.32
CA ARG A 790 3.42 12.80 -29.92
C ARG A 790 4.30 12.44 -28.72
N ILE A 791 5.52 12.96 -28.69
CA ILE A 791 6.39 12.92 -27.52
C ILE A 791 6.57 14.32 -26.97
N SER A 792 6.52 14.42 -25.65
CA SER A 792 6.87 15.60 -24.85
C SER A 792 7.88 15.20 -23.78
N ALA A 793 8.43 16.19 -23.07
CA ALA A 793 9.32 15.93 -21.96
C ALA A 793 9.25 17.01 -20.88
N THR A 794 9.63 16.65 -19.66
CA THR A 794 9.92 17.57 -18.55
C THR A 794 11.40 17.48 -18.18
N ALA A 795 11.89 18.46 -17.42
CA ALA A 795 13.21 18.41 -16.80
C ALA A 795 13.07 18.59 -15.30
N THR A 796 13.78 17.76 -14.53
CA THR A 796 13.81 17.81 -13.07
C THR A 796 15.25 17.96 -12.60
N SER A 797 15.52 18.98 -11.78
CA SER A 797 16.84 19.18 -11.18
C SER A 797 17.14 18.14 -10.10
N ALA A 798 18.42 18.00 -9.73
CA ALA A 798 18.81 17.15 -8.60
C ALA A 798 18.17 17.58 -7.25
N SER A 799 17.78 18.85 -7.10
CA SER A 799 17.03 19.35 -5.93
C SER A 799 15.52 19.07 -6.00
N GLY A 800 15.03 18.46 -7.08
CA GLY A 800 13.63 18.11 -7.26
C GLY A 800 12.79 19.18 -7.93
N ASP A 801 13.38 20.25 -8.47
CA ASP A 801 12.63 21.28 -9.20
C ASP A 801 12.22 20.73 -10.57
N THR A 802 10.94 20.39 -10.73
CA THR A 802 10.38 19.94 -12.02
C THR A 802 9.85 21.13 -12.84
N SER A 803 10.16 21.14 -14.14
CA SER A 803 9.61 22.07 -15.14
C SER A 803 8.15 21.79 -15.48
N GLU A 804 7.49 22.75 -16.11
CA GLU A 804 6.28 22.47 -16.90
C GLU A 804 6.57 21.48 -18.06
N VAL A 805 5.52 20.96 -18.72
CA VAL A 805 5.68 20.07 -19.88
C VAL A 805 6.14 20.86 -21.11
N GLY A 806 7.21 20.41 -21.74
CA GLY A 806 7.83 21.06 -22.90
C GLY A 806 7.00 21.02 -24.18
N ASN A 807 7.64 21.32 -25.31
CA ASN A 807 6.97 21.21 -26.61
C ASN A 807 6.75 19.74 -27.01
N CYS A 808 5.78 19.53 -27.88
CA CYS A 808 5.53 18.22 -28.48
C CYS A 808 6.23 18.05 -29.83
N VAL A 809 6.66 16.83 -30.16
CA VAL A 809 7.14 16.45 -31.49
C VAL A 809 6.46 15.18 -31.98
N THR A 810 6.25 15.07 -33.29
CA THR A 810 5.70 13.85 -33.90
C THR A 810 6.76 12.75 -33.91
N VAL A 811 6.37 11.53 -33.51
CA VAL A 811 7.21 10.35 -33.67
C VAL A 811 7.14 9.91 -35.13
N ASN A 812 8.25 10.03 -35.85
CA ASN A 812 8.37 9.55 -37.22
C ASN A 812 8.94 8.14 -37.25
N GLN A 813 8.57 7.33 -38.25
CA GLN A 813 9.22 6.04 -38.46
C GLN A 813 10.60 6.26 -39.11
N ALA A 814 11.63 5.57 -38.61
CA ALA A 814 12.94 5.57 -39.24
C ALA A 814 12.82 4.96 -40.64
N ILE A 815 13.34 5.67 -41.65
CA ILE A 815 13.40 5.16 -43.01
C ILE A 815 14.48 4.08 -43.04
N VAL A 816 14.06 2.82 -43.23
CA VAL A 816 15.00 1.74 -43.56
C VAL A 816 15.48 2.02 -44.99
N THR A 817 16.64 2.66 -45.12
CA THR A 817 17.34 2.62 -46.39
C THR A 817 17.82 1.19 -46.54
N ASN A 818 17.07 0.40 -47.31
CA ASN A 818 17.47 -0.95 -47.65
C ASN A 818 18.72 -0.81 -48.53
N VAL A 819 19.90 -0.91 -47.91
CA VAL A 819 21.21 -0.67 -48.54
C VAL A 819 21.41 -1.60 -49.76
N ILE A 820 20.60 -2.66 -49.86
CA ILE A 820 20.52 -3.60 -50.96
C ILE A 820 20.18 -2.94 -52.32
N PHE A 821 19.51 -1.78 -52.35
CA PHE A 821 19.17 -1.10 -53.63
C PHE A 821 19.93 0.22 -53.87
N SER A 822 20.92 0.56 -53.05
CA SER A 822 21.69 1.80 -53.21
C SER A 822 22.61 1.83 -54.45
N ASN A 823 22.82 0.68 -55.10
CA ASN A 823 23.75 0.54 -56.24
C ASN A 823 23.06 0.20 -57.58
N GLY A 824 21.79 0.55 -57.76
CA GLY A 824 21.17 0.70 -59.10
C GLY A 824 21.47 -0.37 -60.15
N PHE A 825 21.03 -1.61 -59.94
CA PHE A 825 20.94 -2.60 -61.01
C PHE A 825 19.48 -3.00 -61.23
N GLU A 826 18.86 -2.38 -62.24
CA GLU A 826 17.96 -3.08 -63.17
C GLU A 826 18.79 -3.72 -64.28
#